data_AF-A0A1F3N0J7-F1
#
_entry.id   AF-A0A1F3N0J7-F1
#
_cell.length_a   1.000
_cell.length_b   1.000
_cell.length_c   1.000
_cell.angle_alpha   90.00
_cell.angle_beta   90.00
_cell.angle_gamma   90.00
#
_symmetry.space_group_name_H-M   'P 1'
#
loop_
_entity.id
_entity.type
_entity.pdbx_description
1 polymer ?
#
loop_
_entity_poly.entity_id
_entity_poly.type
_entity_poly.pdbx_seq_one_letter_code
_entity_poly.pdbx_strand_id
1 'polypeptide(L)'
;MIKRLILLTLLLTLFSECYVFPQAKVQIKLDFYEAESWILFEDFKEALPLYARLLQYYPNNSNYKYRLGQCYLNKPGEKEKAIGYLEDAVKNINPRYKEGKYKETGAPYDALYYLANAYRINNQLDKAIETYQLFKQNLDSKIYNPVVVEEQIQSCLHAKELMNIPLYVKEQNLGSNINEDNSEFNPVISDDERIMVFSKSEAFYDAILYSTRSNGEWSGPINLNEALKVDQDLYPTSISKDGKTLFLYSSTGYDGIIYSSTYENGAWSPLVKLNDNINTKYWESHATISHDNKKLYFTSNRKTKSSLGGLDIYVSVRDSSGDWGPPVNLGPVINTPYHEETPFLSSDDKTLFFSSRGHYNMGGYDIFYSTLLENGQWSVPLNAGYPLNSTDDDVFFTPINEGYEGYIAKYTPYGFGEQDIYRMEIFSDDHPRKFTIRGIVTIADLLHNMDDRIKISALNNKKPDQIVVVYSNPQTGEYELQLPQGNYDLTYEGPGGVKVQRNLDLSLTHPSDSFLLPGTILPKSDFVADLSVESENVISVTKGDTIIIPVKAEPGSMLVVEHWLGDSLLYTESIPITDSAFYYKMVPQPGDNKVIFKVTDRFSNTTTAEVLITRKPDDTVQQVIRPEYNRVISEKQIAALTEMQKNRASDELKKIISEAEIQKYQFGRVDDQISYIKEEALKKGISPEEVDRLALEVAFRDNILSQAAVDYLAKNTDGELKKILSEIDIYELNLKTWNDLQEYIAEKTGGNISPEALDKIAASILAEPDLSISYGKEKFLALSEDPEFGKVLTQAVAATEEKGIKEGGAWLQSVYNESIKQGLSDREFAKILAAISSMPGTDAEQFRKDLAVHAEEPFLSWLNSLDLKKEGIKTPEDLILFILKNKDKIGPEELIFKALANLIAAKDIPVETVKSGIAIEKEGKWWILWLLLGAGLIFWFIWYRRRKKDKKQPAE
;
A
#
# COMPACT_ATOMS: atom_id res chain seq x y z
N MET A 1 26.47 97.75 -36.12
CA MET A 1 27.28 96.58 -35.69
C MET A 1 26.50 95.67 -34.74
N ILE A 2 25.86 96.21 -33.69
CA ILE A 2 25.13 95.43 -32.66
C ILE A 2 23.97 94.58 -33.21
N LYS A 3 23.19 95.09 -34.18
CA LYS A 3 22.08 94.31 -34.80
C LYS A 3 22.55 93.12 -35.66
N ARG A 4 23.77 93.15 -36.22
CA ARG A 4 24.34 92.00 -36.96
C ARG A 4 24.96 90.96 -36.02
N LEU A 5 25.44 91.39 -34.85
CA LEU A 5 26.01 90.49 -33.84
C LEU A 5 24.93 89.67 -33.13
N ILE A 6 23.76 90.28 -32.88
CA ILE A 6 22.59 89.59 -32.27
C ILE A 6 22.00 88.54 -33.23
N LEU A 7 21.95 88.83 -34.54
CA LEU A 7 21.46 87.88 -35.53
C LEU A 7 22.42 86.68 -35.70
N LEU A 8 23.74 86.91 -35.63
CA LEU A 8 24.74 85.84 -35.71
C LEU A 8 24.76 84.96 -34.46
N THR A 9 24.53 85.53 -33.27
CA THR A 9 24.42 84.76 -32.03
C THR A 9 23.11 83.97 -31.95
N LEU A 10 22.00 84.51 -32.44
CA LEU A 10 20.73 83.77 -32.53
C LEU A 10 20.81 82.61 -33.54
N LEU A 11 21.53 82.78 -34.66
CA LEU A 11 21.79 81.71 -35.62
C LEU A 11 22.75 80.66 -35.06
N LEU A 12 23.80 81.05 -34.34
CA LEU A 12 24.74 80.10 -33.72
C LEU A 12 24.11 79.30 -32.58
N THR A 13 23.16 79.85 -31.81
CA THR A 13 22.41 79.09 -30.80
C THR A 13 21.33 78.18 -31.41
N LEU A 14 20.79 78.52 -32.58
CA LEU A 14 19.89 77.63 -33.33
C LEU A 14 20.63 76.48 -34.04
N PHE A 15 21.95 76.59 -34.24
CA PHE A 15 22.77 75.53 -34.83
C PHE A 15 23.50 74.65 -33.79
N SER A 16 23.60 75.05 -32.52
CA SER A 16 24.22 74.20 -31.47
C SER A 16 23.26 73.19 -30.83
N GLU A 17 21.94 73.37 -30.92
CA GLU A 17 20.97 72.35 -30.48
C GLU A 17 20.67 71.27 -31.53
N CYS A 18 21.19 71.40 -32.75
CA CYS A 18 20.87 70.48 -33.84
C CYS A 18 21.75 69.23 -33.94
N TYR A 19 22.76 69.05 -33.08
CA TYR A 19 23.67 67.90 -33.15
C TYR A 19 23.33 66.74 -32.17
N VAL A 20 22.51 66.95 -31.14
CA VAL A 20 22.17 65.90 -30.16
C VAL A 20 20.94 65.06 -30.61
N PHE A 21 19.96 65.70 -31.27
CA PHE A 21 18.75 65.02 -31.75
C PHE A 21 18.93 64.05 -32.95
N PRO A 22 19.84 64.29 -33.92
CA PRO A 22 20.05 63.35 -35.02
C PRO A 22 20.67 62.03 -34.53
N GLN A 23 21.61 62.11 -33.59
CA GLN A 23 22.33 60.95 -33.07
C GLN A 23 21.40 60.07 -32.22
N ALA A 24 20.54 60.68 -31.40
CA ALA A 24 19.48 59.96 -30.67
C ALA A 24 18.47 59.27 -31.61
N LYS A 25 18.01 59.94 -32.68
CA LYS A 25 17.10 59.33 -33.66
C LYS A 25 17.72 58.16 -34.43
N VAL A 26 19.02 58.23 -34.72
CA VAL A 26 19.75 57.13 -35.36
C VAL A 26 19.87 55.96 -34.38
N GLN A 27 20.25 56.22 -33.13
CA GLN A 27 20.39 55.18 -32.11
C GLN A 27 19.07 54.45 -31.83
N ILE A 28 17.96 55.18 -31.65
CA ILE A 28 16.63 54.56 -31.44
C ILE A 28 16.26 53.66 -32.63
N LYS A 29 16.58 54.08 -33.86
CA LYS A 29 16.32 53.27 -35.05
C LYS A 29 17.20 52.01 -35.07
N LEU A 30 18.46 52.11 -34.67
CA LEU A 30 19.37 50.96 -34.56
C LEU A 30 18.90 49.99 -33.48
N ASP A 31 18.61 50.49 -32.27
CA ASP A 31 18.10 49.70 -31.14
C ASP A 31 16.84 48.92 -31.56
N PHE A 32 15.93 49.52 -32.34
CA PHE A 32 14.76 48.82 -32.86
C PHE A 32 15.10 47.66 -33.80
N TYR A 33 15.95 47.87 -34.81
CA TYR A 33 16.28 46.79 -35.75
C TYR A 33 17.12 45.69 -35.12
N GLU A 34 17.98 46.04 -34.15
CA GLU A 34 18.71 45.09 -33.34
C GLU A 34 17.77 44.26 -32.48
N ALA A 35 16.82 44.89 -31.78
CA ALA A 35 15.80 44.19 -31.00
C ALA A 35 14.93 43.26 -31.86
N GLU A 36 14.49 43.72 -33.04
CA GLU A 36 13.72 42.89 -33.97
C GLU A 36 14.55 41.72 -34.52
N SER A 37 15.88 41.88 -34.68
CA SER A 37 16.78 40.78 -35.04
C SER A 37 16.82 39.72 -33.94
N TRP A 38 16.93 40.13 -32.68
CA TRP A 38 16.90 39.21 -31.55
C TRP A 38 15.57 38.49 -31.42
N ILE A 39 14.44 39.20 -31.60
CA ILE A 39 13.11 38.58 -31.66
C ILE A 39 13.00 37.53 -32.78
N LEU A 40 13.58 37.81 -33.96
CA LEU A 40 13.56 36.86 -35.08
C LEU A 40 14.29 35.55 -34.76
N PHE A 41 15.31 35.61 -33.91
CA PHE A 41 16.07 34.45 -33.44
C PHE A 41 15.55 33.91 -32.09
N GLU A 42 14.42 34.41 -31.60
CA GLU A 42 13.83 34.05 -30.30
C GLU A 42 14.76 34.29 -29.10
N ASP A 43 15.75 35.19 -29.24
CA ASP A 43 16.64 35.60 -28.16
C ASP A 43 16.01 36.77 -27.39
N PHE A 44 15.05 36.41 -26.54
CA PHE A 44 14.28 37.38 -25.77
C PHE A 44 15.12 38.12 -24.71
N LYS A 45 16.21 37.51 -24.24
CA LYS A 45 17.10 38.08 -23.22
C LYS A 45 17.82 39.31 -23.77
N GLU A 46 18.33 39.23 -24.99
CA GLU A 46 19.02 40.34 -25.65
C GLU A 46 18.05 41.39 -26.21
N ALA A 47 16.83 40.99 -26.61
CA ALA A 47 15.80 41.92 -27.08
C ALA A 47 15.22 42.82 -25.96
N LEU A 48 15.05 42.27 -24.74
CA LEU A 48 14.40 42.95 -23.61
C LEU A 48 14.98 44.33 -23.27
N PRO A 49 16.30 44.49 -23.01
CA PRO A 49 16.87 45.79 -22.64
C PRO A 49 16.74 46.84 -23.75
N LEU A 50 16.73 46.42 -25.01
CA LEU A 50 16.56 47.31 -26.16
C LEU A 50 15.13 47.86 -26.22
N TYR A 51 14.09 47.01 -26.11
CA TYR A 51 12.72 47.51 -26.07
C TYR A 51 12.41 48.31 -24.80
N ALA A 52 13.01 47.96 -23.65
CA ALA A 52 12.88 48.74 -22.43
C ALA A 52 13.39 50.17 -22.64
N ARG A 53 14.53 50.32 -23.33
CA ARG A 53 15.09 51.62 -23.71
C ARG A 53 14.21 52.36 -24.72
N LEU A 54 13.69 51.68 -25.74
CA LEU A 54 12.78 52.28 -26.73
C LEU A 54 11.50 52.83 -26.08
N LEU A 55 10.97 52.14 -25.07
CA LEU A 55 9.79 52.58 -24.33
C LEU A 55 10.06 53.82 -23.46
N GLN A 56 11.29 54.06 -23.00
CA GLN A 56 11.66 55.31 -22.31
C GLN A 56 11.49 56.53 -23.24
N TYR A 57 11.80 56.37 -24.54
CA TYR A 57 11.61 57.43 -25.54
C TYR A 57 10.17 57.53 -26.04
N TYR A 58 9.45 56.41 -26.11
CA TYR A 58 8.07 56.34 -26.59
C TYR A 58 7.15 55.58 -25.63
N PRO A 59 6.79 56.14 -24.45
CA PRO A 59 6.07 55.42 -23.40
C PRO A 59 4.67 54.92 -23.79
N ASN A 60 4.07 55.53 -24.82
CA ASN A 60 2.73 55.19 -25.32
C ASN A 60 2.75 54.29 -26.56
N ASN A 61 3.91 53.78 -26.99
CA ASN A 61 3.99 52.90 -28.14
C ASN A 61 3.53 51.48 -27.78
N SER A 62 2.33 51.09 -28.23
CA SER A 62 1.75 49.78 -27.96
C SER A 62 2.49 48.64 -28.64
N ASN A 63 3.18 48.87 -29.77
CA ASN A 63 4.03 47.85 -30.39
C ASN A 63 5.23 47.50 -29.50
N TYR A 64 5.89 48.50 -28.90
CA TYR A 64 7.02 48.25 -28.00
C TYR A 64 6.58 47.57 -26.70
N LYS A 65 5.40 47.91 -26.18
CA LYS A 65 4.81 47.20 -25.03
C LYS A 65 4.47 45.76 -25.37
N TYR A 66 3.92 45.50 -26.56
CA TYR A 66 3.69 44.15 -27.06
C TYR A 66 5.00 43.33 -27.08
N ARG A 67 6.07 43.88 -27.67
CA ARG A 67 7.38 43.23 -27.74
C ARG A 67 8.00 42.99 -26.36
N LEU A 68 7.91 43.95 -25.44
CA LEU A 68 8.33 43.76 -24.05
C LEU A 68 7.52 42.66 -23.37
N GLY A 69 6.21 42.61 -23.61
CA GLY A 69 5.34 41.52 -23.17
C GLY A 69 5.84 40.16 -23.64
N GLN A 70 6.17 40.02 -24.92
CA GLN A 70 6.77 38.80 -25.48
C GLN A 70 8.11 38.45 -24.81
N CYS A 71 8.96 39.45 -24.56
CA CYS A 71 10.25 39.23 -23.91
C CYS A 71 10.08 38.71 -22.48
N TYR A 72 9.22 39.36 -21.69
CA TYR A 72 8.98 38.95 -20.30
C TYR A 72 8.33 37.57 -20.21
N LEU A 73 7.43 37.21 -21.13
CA LEU A 73 6.85 35.86 -21.20
C LEU A 73 7.88 34.73 -21.31
N ASN A 74 9.05 35.04 -21.88
CA ASN A 74 10.14 34.09 -22.09
C ASN A 74 11.31 34.32 -21.12
N LYS A 75 11.15 35.17 -20.09
CA LYS A 75 12.15 35.37 -19.04
C LYS A 75 11.75 34.60 -17.78
N PRO A 76 12.49 33.53 -17.38
CA PRO A 76 12.26 32.84 -16.12
C PRO A 76 12.20 33.82 -14.95
N GLY A 77 11.21 33.62 -14.07
CA GLY A 77 10.99 34.45 -12.88
C GLY A 77 10.41 35.85 -13.09
N GLU A 78 10.29 36.34 -14.33
CA GLU A 78 9.74 37.66 -14.62
C GLU A 78 8.49 37.63 -15.52
N LYS A 79 7.94 36.44 -15.80
CA LYS A 79 6.79 36.25 -16.71
C LYS A 79 5.54 37.04 -16.30
N GLU A 80 5.31 37.27 -15.01
CA GLU A 80 4.19 38.09 -14.50
C GLU A 80 4.21 39.53 -15.07
N LYS A 81 5.41 40.11 -15.24
CA LYS A 81 5.57 41.50 -15.72
C LYS A 81 4.98 41.70 -17.12
N ALA A 82 4.87 40.62 -17.90
CA ALA A 82 4.30 40.67 -19.25
C ALA A 82 2.84 41.17 -19.25
N ILE A 83 2.04 40.84 -18.22
CA ILE A 83 0.62 41.14 -18.17
C ILE A 83 0.37 42.65 -18.32
N GLY A 84 1.03 43.47 -17.51
CA GLY A 84 0.82 44.92 -17.55
C GLY A 84 1.19 45.55 -18.89
N TYR A 85 2.26 45.08 -19.52
CA TYR A 85 2.66 45.55 -20.86
C TYR A 85 1.66 45.11 -21.95
N LEU A 86 1.19 43.87 -21.89
CA LEU A 86 0.26 43.32 -22.88
C LEU A 86 -1.15 43.90 -22.74
N GLU A 87 -1.65 44.11 -21.52
CA GLU A 87 -2.90 44.82 -21.24
C GLU A 87 -2.88 46.24 -21.81
N ASP A 88 -1.74 46.94 -21.70
CA ASP A 88 -1.56 48.25 -22.30
C ASP A 88 -1.43 48.20 -23.82
N ALA A 89 -0.80 47.16 -24.37
CA ALA A 89 -0.61 46.99 -25.81
C ALA A 89 -1.96 46.81 -26.53
N VAL A 90 -2.85 45.96 -26.00
CA VAL A 90 -4.15 45.63 -26.62
C VAL A 90 -5.13 46.80 -26.63
N LYS A 91 -4.89 47.88 -25.85
CA LYS A 91 -5.69 49.12 -25.90
C LYS A 91 -5.59 49.85 -27.24
N ASN A 92 -4.56 49.59 -28.04
CA ASN A 92 -4.35 50.19 -29.35
C ASN A 92 -3.80 49.17 -30.35
N ILE A 93 -4.69 48.30 -30.84
CA ILE A 93 -4.39 47.34 -31.91
C ILE A 93 -4.47 48.04 -33.27
N ASN A 94 -3.50 47.78 -34.15
CA ASN A 94 -3.51 48.23 -35.53
C ASN A 94 -3.93 47.08 -36.48
N PRO A 95 -5.14 47.09 -37.07
CA PRO A 95 -5.58 46.03 -37.99
C PRO A 95 -4.77 45.94 -39.29
N ARG A 96 -3.94 46.95 -39.59
CA ARG A 96 -3.04 46.99 -40.76
C ARG A 96 -1.57 46.91 -40.34
N TYR A 97 -1.32 46.31 -39.18
CA TYR A 97 0.01 46.09 -38.64
C TYR A 97 0.96 45.48 -39.68
N LYS A 98 2.21 45.91 -39.65
CA LYS A 98 3.28 45.36 -40.50
C LYS A 98 4.53 45.15 -39.66
N GLU A 99 4.90 43.89 -39.49
CA GLU A 99 6.09 43.42 -38.78
C GLU A 99 7.37 44.17 -39.24
N GLY A 100 8.30 44.43 -38.32
CA GLY A 100 9.60 45.03 -38.63
C GLY A 100 9.57 46.52 -39.00
N LYS A 101 8.43 47.22 -38.83
CA LYS A 101 8.33 48.65 -39.11
C LYS A 101 8.65 49.51 -37.88
N TYR A 102 9.79 50.19 -37.93
CA TYR A 102 10.22 51.17 -36.91
C TYR A 102 9.17 52.25 -36.54
N LYS A 103 8.31 52.65 -37.49
CA LYS A 103 7.29 53.68 -37.27
C LYS A 103 5.95 53.12 -36.77
N GLU A 104 5.86 51.82 -36.53
CA GLU A 104 4.65 51.20 -36.00
C GLU A 104 4.45 51.62 -34.53
N THR A 105 3.22 51.98 -34.20
CA THR A 105 2.85 52.47 -32.86
C THR A 105 1.69 51.69 -32.25
N GLY A 106 0.91 50.96 -33.05
CA GLY A 106 -0.13 50.06 -32.58
C GLY A 106 0.39 48.63 -32.48
N ALA A 107 -0.16 47.86 -31.53
CA ALA A 107 0.17 46.45 -31.39
C ALA A 107 -0.48 45.62 -32.53
N PRO A 108 0.10 44.46 -32.90
CA PRO A 108 -0.58 43.50 -33.76
C PRO A 108 -1.79 42.88 -33.04
N TYR A 109 -2.66 42.23 -33.81
CA TYR A 109 -3.79 41.48 -33.23
C TYR A 109 -3.31 40.32 -32.33
N ASP A 110 -2.14 39.75 -32.62
CA ASP A 110 -1.41 38.73 -31.83
C ASP A 110 -1.21 39.14 -30.37
N ALA A 111 -1.18 40.43 -30.07
CA ALA A 111 -1.04 40.90 -28.68
C ALA A 111 -2.13 40.34 -27.76
N LEU A 112 -3.33 40.05 -28.27
CA LEU A 112 -4.39 39.36 -27.51
C LEU A 112 -4.03 37.90 -27.19
N TYR A 113 -3.42 37.19 -28.14
CA TYR A 113 -2.98 35.81 -27.93
C TYR A 113 -1.88 35.75 -26.87
N TYR A 114 -0.87 36.61 -26.97
CA TYR A 114 0.18 36.70 -25.94
C TYR A 114 -0.35 37.17 -24.59
N LEU A 115 -1.34 38.08 -24.56
CA LEU A 115 -2.00 38.47 -23.31
C LEU A 115 -2.73 37.27 -22.67
N ALA A 116 -3.41 36.45 -23.47
CA ALA A 116 -4.06 35.24 -23.00
C ALA A 116 -3.04 34.21 -22.47
N ASN A 117 -1.90 34.03 -23.15
CA ASN A 117 -0.77 33.22 -22.66
C ASN A 117 -0.27 33.76 -21.30
N ALA A 118 -0.10 35.08 -21.18
CA ALA A 118 0.34 35.71 -19.93
C ALA A 118 -0.65 35.48 -18.79
N TYR A 119 -1.95 35.58 -19.05
CA TYR A 119 -2.95 35.21 -18.05
C TYR A 119 -2.90 33.72 -17.71
N ARG A 120 -2.76 32.82 -18.70
CA ARG A 120 -2.67 31.37 -18.49
C ARG A 120 -1.50 31.01 -17.56
N ILE A 121 -0.28 31.39 -17.94
CA ILE A 121 0.98 31.13 -17.22
C ILE A 121 0.96 31.66 -15.78
N ASN A 122 0.22 32.74 -15.54
CA ASN A 122 0.07 33.33 -14.21
C ASN A 122 -1.20 32.85 -13.48
N ASN A 123 -1.76 31.69 -13.88
CA ASN A 123 -2.94 31.06 -13.28
C ASN A 123 -4.22 31.91 -13.28
N GLN A 124 -4.30 32.96 -14.11
CA GLN A 124 -5.50 33.78 -14.33
C GLN A 124 -6.38 33.15 -15.42
N LEU A 125 -6.77 31.88 -15.21
CA LEU A 125 -7.35 31.00 -16.23
C LEU A 125 -8.67 31.53 -16.84
N ASP A 126 -9.55 32.12 -16.04
CA ASP A 126 -10.80 32.69 -16.56
C ASP A 126 -10.54 33.87 -17.50
N LYS A 127 -9.61 34.77 -17.13
CA LYS A 127 -9.20 35.87 -18.03
C LYS A 127 -8.50 35.36 -19.29
N ALA A 128 -7.70 34.30 -19.16
CA ALA A 128 -7.05 33.67 -20.31
C ALA A 128 -8.10 33.16 -21.30
N ILE A 129 -9.09 32.40 -20.83
CA ILE A 129 -10.20 31.89 -21.64
C ILE A 129 -10.97 33.02 -22.32
N GLU A 130 -11.37 34.05 -21.57
CA GLU A 130 -12.07 35.22 -22.12
C GLU A 130 -11.24 35.92 -23.21
N THR A 131 -9.94 36.06 -22.99
CA THR A 131 -9.03 36.74 -23.93
C THR A 131 -8.76 35.90 -25.18
N TYR A 132 -8.59 34.58 -25.06
CA TYR A 132 -8.52 33.68 -26.22
C TYR A 132 -9.81 33.70 -27.04
N GLN A 133 -10.97 33.71 -26.38
CA GLN A 133 -12.26 33.84 -27.06
C GLN A 133 -12.35 35.18 -27.81
N LEU A 134 -11.87 36.27 -27.21
CA LEU A 134 -11.80 37.57 -27.86
C LEU A 134 -10.85 37.57 -29.08
N PHE A 135 -9.68 36.93 -28.97
CA PHE A 135 -8.77 36.74 -30.11
C PHE A 135 -9.42 35.91 -31.22
N LYS A 136 -10.16 34.86 -30.85
CA LYS A 136 -10.84 33.97 -31.81
C LYS A 136 -11.94 34.69 -32.60
N GLN A 137 -12.60 35.70 -32.03
CA GLN A 137 -13.72 36.40 -32.70
C GLN A 137 -13.33 37.07 -34.02
N ASN A 138 -12.12 37.63 -34.14
CA ASN A 138 -11.67 38.32 -35.36
C ASN A 138 -10.36 37.77 -35.92
N LEU A 139 -10.01 36.52 -35.61
CA LEU A 139 -8.81 35.90 -36.14
C LEU A 139 -8.92 35.72 -37.67
N ASP A 140 -7.82 35.96 -38.39
CA ASP A 140 -7.74 35.60 -39.81
C ASP A 140 -7.30 34.15 -39.93
N SER A 141 -8.24 33.25 -40.25
CA SER A 141 -7.98 31.81 -40.46
C SER A 141 -6.95 31.49 -41.57
N LYS A 142 -6.60 32.47 -42.43
CA LYS A 142 -5.51 32.31 -43.41
C LYS A 142 -4.13 32.50 -42.81
N ILE A 143 -4.05 33.22 -41.69
CA ILE A 143 -2.81 33.54 -40.98
C ILE A 143 -2.63 32.60 -39.79
N TYR A 144 -3.69 32.35 -39.02
CA TYR A 144 -3.63 31.52 -37.81
C TYR A 144 -4.49 30.27 -37.95
N ASN A 145 -4.05 29.19 -37.31
CA ASN A 145 -4.83 27.97 -37.18
C ASN A 145 -5.83 28.12 -36.00
N PRO A 146 -7.15 28.19 -36.25
CA PRO A 146 -8.14 28.33 -35.18
C PRO A 146 -8.14 27.16 -34.20
N VAL A 147 -7.68 25.98 -34.62
CA VAL A 147 -7.58 24.79 -33.76
C VAL A 147 -6.60 25.04 -32.62
N VAL A 148 -5.45 25.68 -32.87
CA VAL A 148 -4.44 25.97 -31.84
C VAL A 148 -5.01 26.86 -30.73
N VAL A 149 -5.84 27.85 -31.08
CA VAL A 149 -6.49 28.72 -30.10
C VAL A 149 -7.54 27.95 -29.29
N GLU A 150 -8.26 27.02 -29.91
CA GLU A 150 -9.21 26.16 -29.21
C GLU A 150 -8.49 25.23 -28.22
N GLU A 151 -7.37 24.63 -28.62
CA GLU A 151 -6.55 23.82 -27.72
C GLU A 151 -6.13 24.64 -26.49
N GLN A 152 -5.62 25.86 -26.66
CA GLN A 152 -5.23 26.71 -25.53
C GLN A 152 -6.40 27.03 -24.57
N ILE A 153 -7.63 27.11 -25.09
CA ILE A 153 -8.83 27.26 -24.25
C ILE A 153 -9.10 25.96 -23.47
N GLN A 154 -8.99 24.80 -24.13
CA GLN A 154 -9.14 23.50 -23.48
C GLN A 154 -8.03 23.28 -22.42
N SER A 155 -6.78 23.66 -22.71
CA SER A 155 -5.67 23.68 -21.75
C SER A 155 -6.04 24.41 -20.46
N CYS A 156 -6.60 25.63 -20.58
CA CYS A 156 -7.06 26.39 -19.42
C CYS A 156 -8.19 25.68 -18.65
N LEU A 157 -9.09 24.97 -19.33
CA LEU A 157 -10.16 24.22 -18.68
C LEU A 157 -9.62 22.98 -17.95
N HIS A 158 -8.75 22.20 -18.60
CA HIS A 158 -8.06 21.07 -18.00
C HIS A 158 -7.20 21.50 -16.81
N ALA A 159 -6.50 22.64 -16.92
CA ALA A 159 -5.75 23.24 -15.82
C ALA A 159 -6.64 23.48 -14.59
N LYS A 160 -7.85 24.03 -14.77
CA LYS A 160 -8.81 24.21 -13.67
C LYS A 160 -9.18 22.89 -13.02
N GLU A 161 -9.30 21.81 -13.78
CA GLU A 161 -9.62 20.48 -13.26
C GLU A 161 -8.43 19.87 -12.52
N LEU A 162 -7.26 19.82 -13.15
CA LEU A 162 -6.04 19.22 -12.61
C LEU A 162 -5.54 19.96 -11.36
N MET A 163 -5.66 21.29 -11.31
CA MET A 163 -5.31 22.09 -10.13
C MET A 163 -6.26 21.86 -8.94
N ASN A 164 -7.47 21.32 -9.16
CA ASN A 164 -8.39 20.94 -8.07
C ASN A 164 -8.05 19.58 -7.44
N ILE A 165 -7.17 18.81 -8.09
CA ILE A 165 -6.68 17.49 -7.64
C ILE A 165 -5.15 17.48 -7.72
N PRO A 166 -4.49 18.34 -6.92
CA PRO A 166 -3.04 18.44 -6.95
C PRO A 166 -2.39 17.15 -6.46
N LEU A 167 -1.33 16.74 -7.14
CA LEU A 167 -0.33 15.83 -6.61
C LEU A 167 0.35 16.43 -5.39
N TYR A 168 0.72 15.56 -4.48
CA TYR A 168 1.55 15.94 -3.35
C TYR A 168 2.99 15.68 -3.71
N VAL A 169 3.74 16.75 -3.96
CA VAL A 169 5.14 16.66 -4.37
C VAL A 169 6.01 17.29 -3.31
N LYS A 170 7.10 16.61 -2.94
CA LYS A 170 8.17 17.16 -2.14
C LYS A 170 9.33 17.52 -3.05
N GLU A 171 9.79 18.76 -2.90
CA GLU A 171 10.82 19.33 -3.73
C GLU A 171 12.06 19.59 -2.88
N GLN A 172 13.21 19.17 -3.38
CA GLN A 172 14.50 19.39 -2.73
C GLN A 172 15.43 20.07 -3.73
N ASN A 173 15.74 21.35 -3.48
CA ASN A 173 16.81 22.05 -4.18
C ASN A 173 18.14 21.35 -3.86
N LEU A 174 18.99 21.10 -4.87
CA LEU A 174 20.27 20.41 -4.68
C LEU A 174 21.35 21.25 -3.96
N GLY A 175 21.04 22.49 -3.63
CA GLY A 175 21.88 23.39 -2.84
C GLY A 175 23.04 23.99 -3.65
N SER A 176 23.81 24.85 -2.97
CA SER A 176 24.90 25.63 -3.59
C SER A 176 26.09 24.80 -4.09
N ASN A 177 26.09 23.49 -3.87
CA ASN A 177 27.11 22.59 -4.42
C ASN A 177 26.85 22.29 -5.91
N ILE A 178 25.59 22.40 -6.34
CA ILE A 178 25.16 22.15 -7.71
C ILE A 178 24.62 23.41 -8.35
N ASN A 179 23.77 24.15 -7.62
CA ASN A 179 23.12 25.35 -8.13
C ASN A 179 23.92 26.61 -7.77
N GLU A 180 24.08 27.53 -8.72
CA GLU A 180 24.78 28.79 -8.55
C GLU A 180 23.90 29.99 -9.01
N ASP A 181 24.48 31.15 -9.29
CA ASP A 181 23.73 32.35 -9.68
C ASP A 181 23.19 32.28 -11.14
N ASN A 182 23.64 31.31 -11.94
CA ASN A 182 23.26 31.13 -13.34
C ASN A 182 22.14 30.06 -13.49
N SER A 183 21.74 29.73 -14.72
CA SER A 183 20.81 28.62 -14.96
C SER A 183 21.55 27.29 -15.00
N GLU A 184 21.14 26.34 -14.15
CA GLU A 184 21.48 24.93 -14.25
C GLU A 184 20.26 24.12 -14.72
N PHE A 185 20.41 23.38 -15.83
CA PHE A 185 19.30 22.75 -16.52
C PHE A 185 19.66 21.44 -17.24
N ASN A 186 18.64 20.75 -17.76
CA ASN A 186 18.74 19.45 -18.41
C ASN A 186 19.52 18.39 -17.61
N PRO A 187 19.18 18.15 -16.33
CA PRO A 187 19.89 17.16 -15.53
C PRO A 187 19.56 15.73 -15.99
N VAL A 188 20.58 14.95 -16.36
CA VAL A 188 20.48 13.51 -16.63
C VAL A 188 21.22 12.72 -15.56
N ILE A 189 20.57 11.69 -15.03
CA ILE A 189 21.01 10.97 -13.83
C ILE A 189 21.05 9.47 -14.11
N SER A 190 22.05 8.76 -13.57
CA SER A 190 22.07 7.29 -13.59
C SER A 190 21.03 6.71 -12.63
N ASP A 191 20.41 5.56 -12.92
CA ASP A 191 19.36 4.95 -12.08
C ASP A 191 19.72 4.83 -10.59
N ASP A 192 20.99 4.61 -10.28
CA ASP A 192 21.51 4.46 -8.93
C ASP A 192 21.86 5.80 -8.23
N GLU A 193 21.50 6.90 -8.87
CA GLU A 193 21.73 8.29 -8.45
C GLU A 193 23.21 8.59 -8.14
N ARG A 194 24.16 7.89 -8.77
CA ARG A 194 25.61 8.12 -8.53
C ARG A 194 26.23 9.14 -9.46
N ILE A 195 25.69 9.33 -10.65
CA ILE A 195 26.23 10.23 -11.66
C ILE A 195 25.12 11.17 -12.11
N MET A 196 25.46 12.46 -12.22
CA MET A 196 24.62 13.46 -12.83
C MET A 196 25.44 14.25 -13.85
N VAL A 197 24.85 14.49 -15.01
CA VAL A 197 25.37 15.41 -16.03
C VAL A 197 24.30 16.45 -16.31
N PHE A 198 24.66 17.72 -16.38
CA PHE A 198 23.72 18.82 -16.59
C PHE A 198 24.38 19.97 -17.34
N SER A 199 23.57 20.88 -17.87
CA SER A 199 24.03 22.10 -18.51
C SER A 199 24.03 23.25 -17.51
N LYS A 200 25.02 24.14 -17.62
CA LYS A 200 25.06 25.43 -16.90
C LYS A 200 25.29 26.56 -17.88
N SER A 201 24.44 27.59 -17.83
CA SER A 201 24.67 28.78 -18.63
C SER A 201 25.84 29.60 -18.12
N GLU A 202 26.80 29.89 -19.00
CA GLU A 202 27.91 30.80 -18.75
C GLU A 202 27.76 32.07 -19.60
N ALA A 203 28.63 33.06 -19.38
CA ALA A 203 28.52 34.36 -20.05
C ALA A 203 28.63 34.29 -21.59
N PHE A 204 29.21 33.22 -22.14
CA PHE A 204 29.51 33.11 -23.57
C PHE A 204 29.14 31.76 -24.21
N TYR A 205 28.73 30.77 -23.42
CA TYR A 205 28.43 29.40 -23.87
C TYR A 205 27.65 28.66 -22.78
N ASP A 206 27.09 27.49 -23.10
CA ASP A 206 26.55 26.57 -22.10
C ASP A 206 27.55 25.44 -21.79
N ALA A 207 27.95 25.33 -20.53
CA ALA A 207 28.90 24.32 -20.06
C ALA A 207 28.21 22.99 -19.76
N ILE A 208 28.86 21.87 -20.06
CA ILE A 208 28.42 20.53 -19.65
C ILE A 208 29.13 20.18 -18.35
N LEU A 209 28.37 20.03 -17.28
CA LEU A 209 28.87 19.75 -15.95
C LEU A 209 28.61 18.31 -15.53
N TYR A 210 29.57 17.69 -14.84
CA TYR A 210 29.51 16.33 -14.33
C TYR A 210 29.72 16.31 -12.83
N SER A 211 28.83 15.65 -12.10
CA SER A 211 28.91 15.47 -10.65
C SER A 211 28.70 14.01 -10.26
N THR A 212 29.33 13.61 -9.16
CA THR A 212 29.20 12.27 -8.58
C THR A 212 28.57 12.35 -7.20
N ARG A 213 27.78 11.36 -6.83
CA ARG A 213 27.15 11.28 -5.51
C ARG A 213 27.84 10.23 -4.64
N SER A 214 28.20 10.63 -3.42
CA SER A 214 28.73 9.70 -2.41
C SER A 214 28.20 10.07 -1.03
N ASN A 215 27.84 9.06 -0.22
CA ASN A 215 27.22 9.24 1.10
C ASN A 215 25.99 10.18 1.11
N GLY A 216 25.22 10.19 0.02
CA GLY A 216 24.01 11.02 -0.13
C GLY A 216 24.26 12.45 -0.64
N GLU A 217 25.51 12.89 -0.75
CA GLU A 217 25.88 14.24 -1.18
C GLU A 217 26.50 14.25 -2.57
N TRP A 218 26.15 15.27 -3.36
CA TRP A 218 26.76 15.52 -4.66
C TRP A 218 28.10 16.25 -4.50
N SER A 219 29.10 15.82 -5.29
CA SER A 219 30.38 16.51 -5.40
C SER A 219 30.23 17.82 -6.17
N GLY A 220 31.18 18.73 -5.99
CA GLY A 220 31.28 19.90 -6.87
C GLY A 220 31.41 19.45 -8.34
N PRO A 221 30.75 20.14 -9.28
CA PRO A 221 30.74 19.74 -10.68
C PRO A 221 32.10 19.97 -11.36
N ILE A 222 32.40 19.15 -12.34
CA ILE A 222 33.56 19.27 -13.23
C ILE A 222 33.06 19.56 -14.64
N ASN A 223 33.66 20.54 -15.31
CA ASN A 223 33.35 20.88 -16.69
C ASN A 223 33.89 19.80 -17.65
N LEU A 224 33.01 19.21 -18.46
CA LEU A 224 33.31 18.12 -19.39
C LEU A 224 33.72 18.60 -20.79
N ASN A 225 33.56 19.87 -21.15
CA ASN A 225 33.74 20.34 -22.52
C ASN A 225 35.14 19.99 -23.07
N GLU A 226 36.19 20.15 -22.26
CA GLU A 226 37.57 19.78 -22.63
C GLU A 226 37.74 18.26 -22.82
N ALA A 227 37.17 17.45 -21.92
CA ALA A 227 37.26 16.00 -21.99
C ALA A 227 36.53 15.44 -23.22
N LEU A 228 35.37 16.02 -23.54
CA LEU A 228 34.56 15.70 -24.70
C LEU A 228 35.12 16.28 -26.02
N LYS A 229 36.09 17.20 -25.92
CA LYS A 229 36.71 17.93 -27.04
C LYS A 229 35.72 18.74 -27.87
N VAL A 230 34.90 19.55 -27.19
CA VAL A 230 33.83 20.33 -27.82
C VAL A 230 34.05 21.83 -27.58
N ASP A 231 33.79 22.64 -28.60
CA ASP A 231 33.87 24.10 -28.58
C ASP A 231 32.54 24.77 -28.97
N GLN A 232 31.44 24.02 -28.90
CA GLN A 232 30.08 24.43 -29.25
C GLN A 232 29.09 24.08 -28.15
N ASP A 233 27.92 24.72 -28.17
CA ASP A 233 26.83 24.44 -27.23
C ASP A 233 26.22 23.05 -27.49
N LEU A 234 26.15 22.28 -26.40
CA LEU A 234 25.70 20.90 -26.36
C LEU A 234 24.94 20.69 -25.06
N TYR A 235 23.88 19.91 -25.13
CA TYR A 235 22.99 19.67 -24.01
C TYR A 235 22.87 18.16 -23.78
N PRO A 236 23.04 17.68 -22.54
CA PRO A 236 22.81 16.29 -22.22
C PRO A 236 21.33 15.93 -22.44
N THR A 237 21.09 14.70 -22.87
CA THR A 237 19.74 14.18 -23.17
C THR A 237 19.41 12.93 -22.36
N SER A 238 20.38 12.04 -22.18
CA SER A 238 20.27 10.89 -21.28
C SER A 238 21.63 10.32 -20.93
N ILE A 239 21.68 9.55 -19.84
CA ILE A 239 22.80 8.70 -19.48
C ILE A 239 22.30 7.26 -19.33
N SER A 240 23.08 6.26 -19.74
CA SER A 240 22.72 4.86 -19.60
C SER A 240 22.61 4.47 -18.13
N LYS A 241 21.82 3.42 -17.84
CA LYS A 241 21.62 2.85 -16.49
C LYS A 241 22.92 2.70 -15.69
N ASP A 242 23.95 2.16 -16.34
CA ASP A 242 25.25 1.86 -15.73
C ASP A 242 26.17 3.09 -15.61
N GLY A 243 25.69 4.27 -16.03
CA GLY A 243 26.40 5.52 -15.96
C GLY A 243 27.55 5.65 -16.98
N LYS A 244 27.63 4.76 -17.98
CA LYS A 244 28.79 4.67 -18.88
C LYS A 244 28.59 5.30 -20.25
N THR A 245 27.37 5.52 -20.70
CA THR A 245 27.09 6.11 -22.02
C THR A 245 26.29 7.37 -21.84
N LEU A 246 26.82 8.50 -22.27
CA LEU A 246 26.16 9.81 -22.25
C LEU A 246 25.72 10.16 -23.67
N PHE A 247 24.46 10.56 -23.82
CA PHE A 247 23.92 11.12 -25.06
C PHE A 247 23.74 12.62 -24.91
N LEU A 248 24.14 13.37 -25.93
CA LEU A 248 24.00 14.82 -25.98
C LEU A 248 23.46 15.23 -27.34
N TYR A 249 22.83 16.40 -27.41
CA TYR A 249 22.46 17.01 -28.67
C TYR A 249 23.05 18.40 -28.82
N SER A 250 23.23 18.82 -30.06
CA SER A 250 23.60 20.19 -30.40
C SER A 250 22.60 20.78 -31.37
N SER A 251 22.32 22.06 -31.18
CA SER A 251 21.53 22.93 -32.06
C SER A 251 22.41 23.88 -32.90
N THR A 252 23.75 23.75 -32.79
CA THR A 252 24.70 24.67 -33.43
C THR A 252 24.51 24.68 -34.95
N GLY A 253 24.40 25.88 -35.53
CA GLY A 253 24.16 26.05 -36.96
C GLY A 253 22.72 25.77 -37.40
N TYR A 254 21.77 25.76 -36.46
CA TYR A 254 20.36 25.43 -36.69
C TYR A 254 20.14 24.00 -37.22
N ASP A 255 21.04 23.08 -36.86
CA ASP A 255 20.96 21.65 -37.14
C ASP A 255 20.78 20.89 -35.83
N GLY A 256 19.88 19.92 -35.78
CA GLY A 256 19.62 19.12 -34.58
C GLY A 256 20.37 17.79 -34.68
N ILE A 257 21.50 17.66 -33.97
CA ILE A 257 22.38 16.49 -34.09
C ILE A 257 22.61 15.83 -32.73
N ILE A 258 22.43 14.51 -32.67
CA ILE A 258 22.68 13.67 -31.48
C ILE A 258 24.08 13.04 -31.55
N TYR A 259 24.78 13.13 -30.42
CA TYR A 259 26.11 12.58 -30.16
C TYR A 259 26.07 11.61 -28.98
N SER A 260 27.13 10.80 -28.86
CA SER A 260 27.37 9.95 -27.70
C SER A 260 28.81 10.04 -27.21
N SER A 261 29.03 9.81 -25.92
CA SER A 261 30.33 9.61 -25.29
C SER A 261 30.28 8.44 -24.33
N THR A 262 31.39 7.72 -24.18
CA THR A 262 31.51 6.58 -23.27
C THR A 262 32.52 6.85 -22.18
N TYR A 263 32.18 6.50 -20.94
CA TYR A 263 33.07 6.56 -19.79
C TYR A 263 33.85 5.25 -19.66
N GLU A 264 35.15 5.31 -19.97
CA GLU A 264 36.06 4.17 -19.91
C GLU A 264 37.38 4.56 -19.27
N ASN A 265 37.99 3.65 -18.49
CA ASN A 265 39.30 3.87 -17.85
C ASN A 265 39.40 5.16 -17.01
N GLY A 266 38.29 5.58 -16.40
CA GLY A 266 38.23 6.77 -15.54
C GLY A 266 38.02 8.10 -16.26
N ALA A 267 37.77 8.10 -17.58
CA ALA A 267 37.55 9.32 -18.37
C ALA A 267 36.44 9.15 -19.41
N TRP A 268 35.78 10.26 -19.76
CA TRP A 268 34.87 10.33 -20.89
C TRP A 268 35.63 10.36 -22.22
N SER A 269 35.14 9.63 -23.21
CA SER A 269 35.67 9.68 -24.57
C SER A 269 35.29 10.99 -25.28
N PRO A 270 36.01 11.39 -26.35
CA PRO A 270 35.52 12.43 -27.25
C PRO A 270 34.13 12.08 -27.81
N LEU A 271 33.35 13.10 -28.20
CA LEU A 271 32.03 12.89 -28.79
C LEU A 271 32.09 12.13 -30.12
N VAL A 272 31.15 11.21 -30.28
CA VAL A 272 30.90 10.46 -31.52
C VAL A 272 29.51 10.80 -32.02
N LYS A 273 29.44 11.35 -33.23
CA LYS A 273 28.18 11.61 -33.94
C LYS A 273 27.49 10.27 -34.25
N LEU A 274 26.20 10.15 -33.95
CA LEU A 274 25.42 8.96 -34.33
C LEU A 274 25.24 8.88 -35.86
N ASN A 275 24.98 7.68 -36.36
CA ASN A 275 24.89 7.41 -37.80
C ASN A 275 23.66 8.08 -38.48
N ASP A 276 23.60 7.98 -39.81
CA ASP A 276 22.60 8.64 -40.66
C ASP A 276 21.16 8.12 -40.49
N ASN A 277 20.95 7.01 -39.77
CA ASN A 277 19.60 6.57 -39.40
C ASN A 277 19.01 7.46 -38.30
N ILE A 278 19.86 7.96 -37.42
CA ILE A 278 19.50 8.89 -36.35
C ILE A 278 19.62 10.31 -36.85
N ASN A 279 20.83 10.76 -37.21
CA ASN A 279 21.11 12.14 -37.59
C ASN A 279 20.82 12.36 -39.07
N THR A 280 19.79 13.14 -39.36
CA THR A 280 19.35 13.42 -40.72
C THR A 280 19.52 14.90 -41.06
N LYS A 281 18.82 15.38 -42.09
CA LYS A 281 18.72 16.82 -42.41
C LYS A 281 17.59 17.52 -41.63
N TYR A 282 16.90 16.76 -40.79
CA TYR A 282 15.78 17.20 -39.99
C TYR A 282 16.29 17.54 -38.59
N TRP A 283 15.43 18.12 -37.76
CA TRP A 283 15.78 18.47 -36.40
C TRP A 283 15.66 17.24 -35.52
N GLU A 284 16.78 16.73 -34.99
CA GLU A 284 16.83 15.75 -33.92
C GLU A 284 17.31 16.41 -32.61
N SER A 285 16.48 16.44 -31.56
CA SER A 285 16.81 17.13 -30.30
C SER A 285 17.07 16.20 -29.12
N HIS A 286 16.09 15.44 -28.66
CA HIS A 286 16.24 14.65 -27.43
C HIS A 286 16.34 13.16 -27.71
N ALA A 287 17.13 12.44 -26.92
CA ALA A 287 17.28 10.99 -27.00
C ALA A 287 17.43 10.33 -25.63
N THR A 288 16.76 9.20 -25.44
CA THR A 288 16.87 8.32 -24.28
C THR A 288 17.15 6.88 -24.70
N ILE A 289 17.94 6.19 -23.90
CA ILE A 289 18.45 4.84 -24.16
C ILE A 289 17.74 3.85 -23.23
N SER A 290 17.30 2.71 -23.76
CA SER A 290 16.77 1.62 -22.92
C SER A 290 17.84 1.07 -22.00
N HIS A 291 17.43 0.51 -20.87
CA HIS A 291 18.35 0.01 -19.84
C HIS A 291 19.25 -1.12 -20.35
N ASP A 292 18.78 -1.90 -21.34
CA ASP A 292 19.58 -2.92 -22.01
C ASP A 292 20.53 -2.38 -23.11
N ASN A 293 20.56 -1.07 -23.31
CA ASN A 293 21.30 -0.32 -24.33
C ASN A 293 20.96 -0.67 -25.79
N LYS A 294 19.82 -1.33 -26.05
CA LYS A 294 19.45 -1.80 -27.40
C LYS A 294 18.45 -0.92 -28.12
N LYS A 295 17.74 -0.02 -27.45
CA LYS A 295 16.76 0.87 -28.09
C LYS A 295 17.05 2.32 -27.77
N LEU A 296 17.11 3.15 -28.81
CA LEU A 296 17.19 4.61 -28.68
C LEU A 296 15.84 5.21 -29.03
N TYR A 297 15.21 5.85 -28.07
CA TYR A 297 14.02 6.66 -28.30
C TYR A 297 14.48 8.10 -28.52
N PHE A 298 14.03 8.76 -29.57
CA PHE A 298 14.48 10.11 -29.86
C PHE A 298 13.42 10.92 -30.60
N THR A 299 13.50 12.24 -30.45
CA THR A 299 12.58 13.19 -31.04
C THR A 299 13.09 13.68 -32.39
N SER A 300 12.21 13.76 -33.40
CA SER A 300 12.56 14.24 -34.74
C SER A 300 11.39 14.86 -35.49
N ASN A 301 11.63 15.93 -36.26
CA ASN A 301 10.65 16.47 -37.22
C ASN A 301 10.80 15.89 -38.64
N ARG A 302 11.36 14.67 -38.74
CA ARG A 302 11.53 13.97 -40.01
C ARG A 302 10.20 13.75 -40.73
N LYS A 303 10.17 14.13 -42.01
CA LYS A 303 8.98 13.96 -42.85
C LYS A 303 8.94 12.55 -43.42
N THR A 304 8.16 11.67 -42.80
CA THR A 304 7.94 10.28 -43.24
C THR A 304 6.46 10.08 -43.56
N LYS A 305 6.07 8.92 -44.12
CA LYS A 305 4.64 8.61 -44.30
C LYS A 305 3.89 8.42 -42.98
N SER A 306 4.63 8.09 -41.92
CA SER A 306 4.11 7.85 -40.57
C SER A 306 4.25 9.05 -39.63
N SER A 307 4.90 10.14 -40.05
CA SER A 307 5.02 11.35 -39.22
C SER A 307 3.66 12.03 -39.07
N LEU A 308 3.32 12.49 -37.87
CA LEU A 308 2.00 13.06 -37.57
C LEU A 308 2.00 14.59 -37.53
N GLY A 309 3.10 15.21 -37.14
CA GLY A 309 3.23 16.65 -37.08
C GLY A 309 4.49 17.07 -36.33
N GLY A 310 4.62 18.38 -36.07
CA GLY A 310 5.70 19.03 -35.32
C GLY A 310 6.97 18.21 -35.11
N LEU A 311 7.18 17.79 -33.86
CA LEU A 311 8.24 16.88 -33.43
C LEU A 311 7.57 15.58 -32.99
N ASP A 312 7.98 14.44 -33.56
CA ASP A 312 7.47 13.12 -33.17
C ASP A 312 8.56 12.33 -32.44
N ILE A 313 8.17 11.41 -31.55
CA ILE A 313 9.05 10.42 -30.93
C ILE A 313 9.16 9.17 -31.81
N TYR A 314 10.40 8.75 -32.04
CA TYR A 314 10.79 7.56 -32.79
C TYR A 314 11.58 6.61 -31.90
N VAL A 315 11.62 5.33 -32.27
CA VAL A 315 12.50 4.31 -31.68
C VAL A 315 13.39 3.67 -32.74
N SER A 316 14.70 3.61 -32.49
CA SER A 316 15.67 2.85 -33.26
C SER A 316 16.22 1.69 -32.44
N VAL A 317 16.50 0.56 -33.09
CA VAL A 317 17.11 -0.62 -32.47
C VAL A 317 18.59 -0.68 -32.86
N ARG A 318 19.45 -0.92 -31.87
CA ARG A 318 20.87 -1.16 -32.07
C ARG A 318 21.09 -2.56 -32.62
N ASP A 319 21.87 -2.66 -33.69
CA ASP A 319 22.22 -3.94 -34.29
C ASP A 319 23.44 -4.60 -33.60
N SER A 320 23.81 -5.79 -34.07
CA SER A 320 24.94 -6.54 -33.53
C SER A 320 26.32 -5.90 -33.79
N SER A 321 26.43 -4.96 -34.74
CA SER A 321 27.64 -4.15 -34.96
C SER A 321 27.77 -3.02 -33.95
N GLY A 322 26.70 -2.71 -33.21
CA GLY A 322 26.63 -1.59 -32.29
C GLY A 322 26.07 -0.31 -32.93
N ASP A 323 25.65 -0.37 -34.20
CA ASP A 323 25.08 0.75 -34.96
C ASP A 323 23.56 0.83 -34.79
N TRP A 324 23.02 2.04 -34.95
CA TRP A 324 21.58 2.28 -34.89
C TRP A 324 20.89 1.96 -36.22
N GLY A 325 19.87 1.12 -36.20
CA GLY A 325 19.06 0.77 -37.37
C GLY A 325 18.04 1.86 -37.77
N PRO A 326 17.29 1.65 -38.87
CA PRO A 326 16.22 2.56 -39.28
C PRO A 326 15.16 2.72 -38.18
N PRO A 327 14.76 3.96 -37.84
CA PRO A 327 13.84 4.19 -36.74
C PRO A 327 12.37 4.07 -37.15
N VAL A 328 11.53 3.76 -36.17
CA VAL A 328 10.07 3.59 -36.30
C VAL A 328 9.36 4.66 -35.47
N ASN A 329 8.38 5.35 -36.06
CA ASN A 329 7.54 6.32 -35.33
C ASN A 329 6.68 5.58 -34.30
N LEU A 330 6.55 6.10 -33.07
CA LEU A 330 5.77 5.45 -32.00
C LEU A 330 4.25 5.45 -32.23
N GLY A 331 3.78 6.10 -33.29
CA GLY A 331 2.39 6.08 -33.73
C GLY A 331 1.49 7.07 -32.98
N PRO A 332 0.20 7.14 -33.36
CA PRO A 332 -0.72 8.21 -32.97
C PRO A 332 -1.24 8.13 -31.53
N VAL A 333 -0.82 7.11 -30.77
CA VAL A 333 -1.12 7.05 -29.33
C VAL A 333 -0.16 7.96 -28.57
N ILE A 334 1.12 7.97 -28.95
CA ILE A 334 2.15 8.80 -28.33
C ILE A 334 2.26 10.15 -29.04
N ASN A 335 2.38 10.11 -30.37
CA ASN A 335 2.61 11.29 -31.19
C ASN A 335 1.30 11.95 -31.61
N THR A 336 1.30 13.27 -31.65
CA THR A 336 0.16 14.10 -32.03
C THR A 336 0.52 14.96 -33.24
N PRO A 337 -0.43 15.74 -33.81
CA PRO A 337 -0.08 16.74 -34.81
C PRO A 337 0.83 17.88 -34.28
N TYR A 338 1.08 17.93 -32.98
CA TYR A 338 1.85 18.98 -32.30
C TYR A 338 3.29 18.51 -32.03
N HIS A 339 3.87 18.91 -30.91
CA HIS A 339 5.26 18.60 -30.57
C HIS A 339 5.33 17.66 -29.37
N GLU A 340 6.01 16.54 -29.54
CA GLU A 340 6.41 15.60 -28.48
C GLU A 340 7.93 15.62 -28.32
N GLU A 341 8.41 15.92 -27.12
CA GLU A 341 9.82 16.12 -26.82
C GLU A 341 10.23 15.49 -25.49
N THR A 342 11.53 15.52 -25.18
CA THR A 342 12.13 15.03 -23.94
C THR A 342 11.65 13.63 -23.53
N PRO A 343 11.74 12.61 -24.41
CA PRO A 343 11.41 11.25 -24.02
C PRO A 343 12.40 10.76 -22.96
N PHE A 344 11.88 10.15 -21.90
CA PHE A 344 12.64 9.45 -20.87
C PHE A 344 11.99 8.11 -20.56
N LEU A 345 12.80 7.06 -20.42
CA LEU A 345 12.31 5.78 -19.94
C LEU A 345 12.48 5.70 -18.43
N SER A 346 11.45 5.18 -17.79
CA SER A 346 11.48 4.82 -16.39
C SER A 346 12.30 3.55 -16.16
N SER A 347 12.67 3.29 -14.90
CA SER A 347 13.58 2.20 -14.48
C SER A 347 13.16 0.79 -14.90
N ASP A 348 11.90 0.62 -15.28
CA ASP A 348 11.28 -0.62 -15.74
C ASP A 348 11.38 -0.86 -17.26
N ASP A 349 11.91 0.09 -18.04
CA ASP A 349 11.91 0.11 -19.51
C ASP A 349 10.50 0.02 -20.15
N LYS A 350 9.44 0.16 -19.34
CA LYS A 350 8.04 0.02 -19.75
C LYS A 350 7.27 1.31 -19.64
N THR A 351 7.70 2.26 -18.81
CA THR A 351 7.02 3.55 -18.69
C THR A 351 7.82 4.64 -19.41
N LEU A 352 7.21 5.25 -20.43
CA LEU A 352 7.78 6.36 -21.19
C LEU A 352 7.20 7.67 -20.68
N PHE A 353 8.04 8.51 -20.10
CA PHE A 353 7.76 9.90 -19.81
C PHE A 353 8.15 10.75 -21.03
N PHE A 354 7.35 11.77 -21.36
CA PHE A 354 7.64 12.70 -22.45
C PHE A 354 6.85 13.98 -22.28
N SER A 355 7.32 15.08 -22.84
CA SER A 355 6.58 16.34 -22.86
C SER A 355 5.83 16.53 -24.16
N SER A 356 4.58 16.99 -24.11
CA SER A 356 3.76 17.18 -25.30
C SER A 356 2.96 18.48 -25.25
N ARG A 357 2.77 19.10 -26.42
CA ARG A 357 1.81 20.20 -26.66
C ARG A 357 0.39 19.71 -27.04
N GLY A 358 0.19 18.40 -27.12
CA GLY A 358 -1.08 17.76 -27.39
C GLY A 358 -1.66 17.05 -26.17
N HIS A 359 -2.47 16.01 -26.40
CA HIS A 359 -3.13 15.21 -25.36
C HIS A 359 -3.99 16.05 -24.40
N TYR A 360 -4.29 15.51 -23.21
CA TYR A 360 -5.01 16.21 -22.15
C TYR A 360 -4.09 17.20 -21.41
N ASN A 361 -3.64 18.24 -22.10
CA ASN A 361 -2.69 19.22 -21.58
C ASN A 361 -3.39 20.26 -20.67
N MET A 362 -2.62 20.94 -19.82
CA MET A 362 -3.02 22.10 -19.02
C MET A 362 -2.19 23.36 -19.27
N GLY A 363 -0.99 23.23 -19.84
CA GLY A 363 -0.07 24.32 -20.13
C GLY A 363 0.22 24.49 -21.62
N GLY A 364 1.48 24.74 -21.95
CA GLY A 364 1.98 24.64 -23.31
C GLY A 364 2.53 23.24 -23.54
N TYR A 365 3.79 23.00 -23.16
CA TYR A 365 4.29 21.65 -22.95
C TYR A 365 3.88 21.11 -21.58
N ASP A 366 3.41 19.87 -21.54
CA ASP A 366 3.13 19.15 -20.30
C ASP A 366 3.83 17.80 -20.32
N ILE A 367 4.29 17.34 -19.16
CA ILE A 367 4.82 16.00 -18.94
C ILE A 367 3.67 14.99 -18.93
N PHE A 368 3.76 13.98 -19.79
CA PHE A 368 2.90 12.82 -19.85
C PHE A 368 3.69 11.55 -19.58
N TYR A 369 2.99 10.50 -19.16
CA TYR A 369 3.54 9.15 -19.12
C TYR A 369 2.62 8.14 -19.81
N SER A 370 3.21 7.14 -20.44
CA SER A 370 2.51 6.01 -21.07
C SER A 370 3.24 4.71 -20.75
N THR A 371 2.48 3.63 -20.53
CA THR A 371 3.03 2.32 -20.19
C THR A 371 2.94 1.37 -21.38
N LEU A 372 4.03 0.66 -21.65
CA LEU A 372 4.11 -0.41 -22.64
C LEU A 372 3.37 -1.64 -22.12
N LEU A 373 2.25 -1.95 -22.76
CA LEU A 373 1.40 -3.09 -22.41
C LEU A 373 2.00 -4.40 -22.91
N GLU A 374 1.54 -5.53 -22.36
CA GLU A 374 2.01 -6.88 -22.73
C GLU A 374 1.83 -7.20 -24.22
N ASN A 375 0.87 -6.57 -24.88
CA ASN A 375 0.62 -6.71 -26.32
C ASN A 375 1.60 -5.90 -27.20
N GLY A 376 2.57 -5.20 -26.59
CA GLY A 376 3.57 -4.38 -27.27
C GLY A 376 3.07 -2.99 -27.71
N GLN A 377 1.89 -2.57 -27.28
CA GLN A 377 1.34 -1.24 -27.55
C GLN A 377 1.52 -0.31 -26.35
N TRP A 378 1.68 0.98 -26.61
CA TRP A 378 1.64 2.01 -25.58
C TRP A 378 0.20 2.26 -25.11
N SER A 379 0.02 2.49 -23.81
CA SER A 379 -1.25 2.96 -23.25
C SER A 379 -1.55 4.39 -23.68
N VAL A 380 -2.79 4.84 -23.51
CA VAL A 380 -3.11 6.26 -23.66
C VAL A 380 -2.24 7.08 -22.68
N PRO A 381 -1.56 8.14 -23.14
CA PRO A 381 -0.76 8.99 -22.26
C PRO A 381 -1.61 9.67 -21.20
N LEU A 382 -1.13 9.64 -19.96
CA LEU A 382 -1.74 10.32 -18.82
C LEU A 382 -0.92 11.56 -18.49
N ASN A 383 -1.60 12.69 -18.28
CA ASN A 383 -0.97 13.92 -17.80
C ASN A 383 -0.39 13.64 -16.41
N ALA A 384 0.88 14.00 -16.18
CA ALA A 384 1.52 13.75 -14.90
C ALA A 384 0.86 14.51 -13.73
N GLY A 385 0.15 15.61 -14.02
CA GLY A 385 -0.67 16.34 -13.07
C GLY A 385 0.06 17.51 -12.40
N TYR A 386 -0.72 18.41 -11.81
CA TYR A 386 -0.21 19.58 -11.10
C TYR A 386 0.29 19.19 -9.69
N PRO A 387 1.42 19.69 -9.16
CA PRO A 387 2.25 20.78 -9.70
C PRO A 387 3.47 20.31 -10.49
N LEU A 388 3.57 19.04 -10.88
CA LEU A 388 4.66 18.61 -11.77
C LEU A 388 4.51 19.27 -13.14
N ASN A 389 3.27 19.32 -13.64
CA ASN A 389 2.86 20.23 -14.69
C ASN A 389 2.28 21.51 -14.10
N SER A 390 2.44 22.59 -14.86
CA SER A 390 2.03 23.94 -14.56
C SER A 390 1.12 24.45 -15.68
N THR A 391 0.75 25.72 -15.60
CA THR A 391 0.01 26.40 -16.66
C THR A 391 0.95 27.05 -17.67
N ASP A 392 2.22 26.61 -17.73
CA ASP A 392 3.30 27.08 -18.60
C ASP A 392 3.88 25.90 -19.40
N ASP A 393 5.13 25.98 -19.85
CA ASP A 393 5.86 24.85 -20.45
C ASP A 393 6.63 24.05 -19.39
N ASP A 394 6.30 22.76 -19.26
CA ASP A 394 6.95 21.78 -18.40
C ASP A 394 7.63 20.69 -19.25
N VAL A 395 8.96 20.71 -19.20
CA VAL A 395 9.84 19.86 -20.01
C VAL A 395 10.95 19.24 -19.18
N PHE A 396 11.55 18.18 -19.70
CA PHE A 396 12.78 17.59 -19.15
C PHE A 396 12.65 17.12 -17.68
N PHE A 397 11.58 16.38 -17.38
CA PHE A 397 11.52 15.58 -16.16
C PHE A 397 12.30 14.29 -16.36
N THR A 398 13.39 14.11 -15.61
CA THR A 398 14.21 12.90 -15.64
C THR A 398 13.71 11.93 -14.55
N PRO A 399 12.90 10.90 -14.90
CA PRO A 399 12.30 10.00 -13.93
C PRO A 399 13.33 9.03 -13.35
N ILE A 400 13.16 8.71 -12.06
CA ILE A 400 13.81 7.59 -11.36
C ILE A 400 12.75 6.87 -10.51
N ASN A 401 13.06 5.68 -10.00
CA ASN A 401 12.14 4.91 -9.15
C ASN A 401 10.71 4.84 -9.73
N GLU A 402 10.60 4.30 -10.94
CA GLU A 402 9.33 4.18 -11.68
C GLU A 402 8.64 5.51 -12.07
N GLY A 403 9.26 6.66 -11.76
CA GLY A 403 8.73 8.00 -12.01
C GLY A 403 8.03 8.62 -10.80
N TYR A 404 8.01 7.94 -9.65
CA TYR A 404 7.61 8.54 -8.38
C TYR A 404 8.65 9.54 -7.87
N GLU A 405 9.86 9.49 -8.40
CA GLU A 405 10.92 10.43 -8.09
C GLU A 405 11.56 10.89 -9.40
N GLY A 406 12.23 12.03 -9.37
CA GLY A 406 12.91 12.54 -10.56
C GLY A 406 13.61 13.86 -10.35
N TYR A 407 14.24 14.34 -11.41
CA TYR A 407 14.95 15.61 -11.41
C TYR A 407 14.36 16.55 -12.45
N ILE A 408 14.25 17.81 -12.09
CA ILE A 408 13.76 18.87 -12.97
C ILE A 408 14.53 20.16 -12.69
N ALA A 409 14.69 20.98 -13.73
CA ALA A 409 15.24 22.32 -13.60
C ALA A 409 14.12 23.35 -13.63
N LYS A 410 14.08 24.25 -12.65
CA LYS A 410 13.02 25.26 -12.59
C LYS A 410 13.44 26.52 -11.84
N TYR A 411 12.78 27.63 -12.15
CA TYR A 411 12.90 28.85 -11.37
C TYR A 411 12.08 28.76 -10.09
N THR A 412 12.63 29.23 -8.98
CA THR A 412 11.82 29.61 -7.81
C THR A 412 12.32 30.94 -7.23
N PRO A 413 11.46 31.76 -6.60
CA PRO A 413 11.87 33.02 -5.97
C PRO A 413 12.89 32.88 -4.83
N TYR A 414 13.12 31.65 -4.35
CA TYR A 414 14.03 31.33 -3.25
C TYR A 414 15.20 30.44 -3.71
N GLY A 415 15.36 30.23 -5.02
CA GLY A 415 16.49 29.53 -5.62
C GLY A 415 17.77 30.37 -5.63
N PHE A 416 18.85 29.78 -6.11
CA PHE A 416 20.16 30.42 -6.25
C PHE A 416 20.22 31.23 -7.55
N GLY A 417 19.75 30.67 -8.66
CA GLY A 417 19.85 31.26 -9.99
C GLY A 417 18.51 31.38 -10.74
N GLU A 418 18.60 31.57 -12.06
CA GLU A 418 17.41 31.66 -12.93
C GLU A 418 16.71 30.30 -13.07
N GLN A 419 17.45 29.20 -13.14
CA GLN A 419 16.92 27.85 -13.02
C GLN A 419 17.84 27.04 -12.14
N ASP A 420 17.28 26.37 -11.16
CA ASP A 420 18.01 25.46 -10.28
C ASP A 420 17.54 24.03 -10.54
N ILE A 421 18.43 23.06 -10.31
CA ILE A 421 18.07 21.65 -10.32
C ILE A 421 17.44 21.26 -8.97
N TYR A 422 16.27 20.64 -9.05
CA TYR A 422 15.52 20.07 -7.94
C TYR A 422 15.39 18.56 -8.11
N ARG A 423 15.47 17.85 -6.98
CA ARG A 423 14.95 16.48 -6.86
C ARG A 423 13.50 16.55 -6.39
N MET A 424 12.62 15.86 -7.10
CA MET A 424 11.19 15.82 -6.87
C MET A 424 10.80 14.41 -6.42
N GLU A 425 9.89 14.33 -5.45
CA GLU A 425 9.29 13.09 -4.99
C GLU A 425 7.76 13.25 -4.97
N ILE A 426 7.06 12.40 -5.71
CA ILE A 426 5.63 12.47 -5.99
C ILE A 426 4.93 11.42 -5.14
N PHE A 427 4.11 11.86 -4.21
CA PHE A 427 3.36 10.98 -3.32
C PHE A 427 1.97 10.66 -3.86
N SER A 428 1.61 9.40 -3.73
CA SER A 428 0.31 8.85 -4.12
C SER A 428 -0.11 7.75 -3.13
N ASP A 429 -1.21 7.06 -3.44
CA ASP A 429 -1.60 5.87 -2.68
C ASP A 429 -0.62 4.70 -2.90
N ASP A 430 -0.01 4.60 -4.09
CA ASP A 430 0.96 3.57 -4.45
C ASP A 430 2.40 3.93 -4.01
N HIS A 431 2.71 5.22 -3.88
CA HIS A 431 3.95 5.73 -3.27
C HIS A 431 3.64 6.68 -2.09
N PRO A 432 3.28 6.16 -0.91
CA PRO A 432 2.89 6.99 0.23
C PRO A 432 4.07 7.70 0.90
N ARG A 433 3.90 8.98 1.24
CA ARG A 433 4.82 9.75 2.10
C ARG A 433 4.90 9.12 3.48
N LYS A 434 6.11 8.76 3.90
CA LYS A 434 6.36 8.16 5.22
C LYS A 434 6.88 9.20 6.21
N PHE A 435 6.34 9.15 7.42
CA PHE A 435 6.72 10.00 8.54
C PHE A 435 7.33 9.15 9.65
N THR A 436 8.38 9.66 10.28
CA THR A 436 8.99 9.12 11.49
C THR A 436 8.46 9.86 12.71
N ILE A 437 7.75 9.19 13.58
CA ILE A 437 7.16 9.76 14.78
C ILE A 437 8.00 9.31 15.96
N ARG A 438 8.50 10.25 16.74
CA ARG A 438 9.26 10.04 17.96
C ARG A 438 8.49 10.62 19.14
N GLY A 439 8.65 10.03 20.30
CA GLY A 439 8.10 10.60 21.52
C GLY A 439 8.67 9.93 22.75
N ILE A 440 8.29 10.48 23.91
CA ILE A 440 8.61 9.90 25.21
C ILE A 440 7.29 9.67 25.93
N VAL A 441 7.15 8.52 26.58
CA VAL A 441 6.00 8.21 27.43
C VAL A 441 6.46 7.74 28.81
N THR A 442 5.86 8.28 29.86
CA THR A 442 6.14 7.97 31.27
C THR A 442 4.85 7.78 32.07
N ILE A 443 4.95 7.34 33.33
CA ILE A 443 3.83 7.20 34.27
C ILE A 443 3.99 8.21 35.40
N ALA A 444 2.89 8.84 35.84
CA ALA A 444 2.91 9.83 36.92
C ALA A 444 3.31 9.20 38.27
N ASP A 445 4.01 9.98 39.11
CA ASP A 445 4.44 9.64 40.48
C ASP A 445 5.37 8.41 40.63
N LEU A 446 5.99 7.93 39.55
CA LEU A 446 6.95 6.82 39.61
C LEU A 446 8.24 7.23 40.35
N LEU A 447 8.65 6.46 41.36
CA LEU A 447 9.81 6.76 42.22
C LEU A 447 11.17 6.36 41.60
N HIS A 448 11.18 5.46 40.63
CA HIS A 448 12.35 4.91 39.92
C HIS A 448 12.12 4.84 38.40
N ASN A 449 13.07 4.30 37.61
CA ASN A 449 12.92 4.10 36.16
C ASN A 449 11.66 3.25 35.86
N MET A 450 11.06 3.42 34.67
CA MET A 450 9.83 2.70 34.31
C MET A 450 9.96 1.19 34.42
N ASP A 451 11.10 0.63 34.00
CA ASP A 451 11.46 -0.80 33.88
C ASP A 451 10.49 -1.65 32.99
N ASP A 452 9.26 -1.17 32.80
CA ASP A 452 8.21 -1.64 31.91
C ASP A 452 8.24 -0.88 30.57
N ARG A 453 7.91 -1.59 29.47
CA ARG A 453 7.69 -0.97 28.16
C ARG A 453 6.23 -0.56 28.02
N ILE A 454 6.00 0.64 27.52
CA ILE A 454 4.67 1.11 27.16
C ILE A 454 4.41 0.75 25.70
N LYS A 455 3.23 0.16 25.42
CA LYS A 455 2.78 -0.14 24.08
C LYS A 455 2.22 1.14 23.44
N ILE A 456 2.66 1.45 22.23
CA ILE A 456 2.13 2.52 21.40
C ILE A 456 1.55 1.87 20.15
N SER A 457 0.24 2.01 19.95
CA SER A 457 -0.45 1.51 18.75
C SER A 457 -0.98 2.67 17.93
N ALA A 458 -0.76 2.65 16.62
CA ALA A 458 -1.29 3.61 15.67
C ALA A 458 -2.28 2.91 14.73
N LEU A 459 -3.54 3.30 14.78
CA LEU A 459 -4.61 2.78 13.93
C LEU A 459 -4.95 3.82 12.86
N ASN A 460 -4.89 3.48 11.57
CA ASN A 460 -5.30 4.40 10.50
C ASN A 460 -6.83 4.47 10.39
N ASN A 461 -7.40 5.67 10.46
CA ASN A 461 -8.85 5.87 10.52
C ASN A 461 -9.57 5.55 9.21
N LYS A 462 -8.87 5.53 8.07
CA LYS A 462 -9.42 5.15 6.75
C LYS A 462 -9.14 3.69 6.36
N LYS A 463 -8.08 3.11 6.90
CA LYS A 463 -7.63 1.73 6.63
C LYS A 463 -7.39 1.01 7.97
N PRO A 464 -8.46 0.67 8.73
CA PRO A 464 -8.34 0.15 10.09
C PRO A 464 -7.60 -1.20 10.19
N ASP A 465 -7.44 -1.90 9.07
CA ASP A 465 -6.68 -3.15 8.96
C ASP A 465 -5.16 -2.93 9.03
N GLN A 466 -4.69 -1.67 8.94
CA GLN A 466 -3.28 -1.30 9.04
C GLN A 466 -2.98 -0.68 10.41
N ILE A 467 -2.68 -1.56 11.39
CA ILE A 467 -2.23 -1.15 12.73
C ILE A 467 -0.72 -1.29 12.82
N VAL A 468 -0.05 -0.22 13.23
CA VAL A 468 1.38 -0.23 13.54
C VAL A 468 1.56 -0.21 15.05
N VAL A 469 2.33 -1.16 15.58
CA VAL A 469 2.58 -1.28 17.03
C VAL A 469 4.08 -1.20 17.30
N VAL A 470 4.47 -0.31 18.21
CA VAL A 470 5.82 -0.20 18.74
C VAL A 470 5.81 -0.16 20.26
N TYR A 471 6.98 -0.33 20.88
CA TYR A 471 7.15 -0.32 22.32
C TYR A 471 8.19 0.71 22.72
N SER A 472 7.95 1.43 23.80
CA SER A 472 8.94 2.36 24.34
C SER A 472 10.15 1.63 24.92
N ASN A 473 11.27 2.35 24.97
CA ASN A 473 12.42 1.99 25.75
C ASN A 473 12.02 1.97 27.24
N PRO A 474 12.25 0.86 27.97
CA PRO A 474 11.82 0.72 29.36
C PRO A 474 12.58 1.63 30.35
N GLN A 475 13.75 2.15 29.97
CA GLN A 475 14.52 3.06 30.81
C GLN A 475 14.21 4.53 30.52
N THR A 476 14.13 4.90 29.23
CA THR A 476 13.99 6.31 28.82
C THR A 476 12.55 6.69 28.46
N GLY A 477 11.68 5.72 28.20
CA GLY A 477 10.33 5.94 27.69
C GLY A 477 10.26 6.36 26.22
N GLU A 478 11.41 6.44 25.53
CA GLU A 478 11.49 6.84 24.12
C GLU A 478 10.91 5.78 23.19
N TYR A 479 10.19 6.20 22.15
CA TYR A 479 9.71 5.32 21.08
C TYR A 479 9.85 6.00 19.71
N GLU A 480 9.95 5.19 18.66
CA GLU A 480 9.93 5.62 17.27
C GLU A 480 8.99 4.71 16.46
N LEU A 481 8.17 5.28 15.59
CA LEU A 481 7.34 4.56 14.62
C LEU A 481 7.40 5.23 13.25
N GLN A 482 7.33 4.45 12.18
CA GLN A 482 7.16 4.98 10.81
C GLN A 482 5.73 4.73 10.33
N LEU A 483 5.06 5.79 9.89
CA LEU A 483 3.68 5.74 9.42
C LEU A 483 3.55 6.45 8.06
N PRO A 484 2.78 5.91 7.10
CA PRO A 484 2.42 6.65 5.90
C PRO A 484 1.49 7.81 6.25
N GLN A 485 1.31 8.75 5.32
CA GLN A 485 0.35 9.85 5.48
C GLN A 485 -1.05 9.34 5.89
N GLY A 486 -1.76 10.12 6.69
CA GLY A 486 -3.11 9.79 7.13
C GLY A 486 -3.43 10.23 8.56
N ASN A 487 -4.66 9.94 8.96
CA ASN A 487 -5.13 10.21 10.32
C ASN A 487 -5.04 8.95 11.15
N TYR A 488 -4.40 9.06 12.30
CA TYR A 488 -4.15 7.94 13.20
C TYR A 488 -4.65 8.23 14.61
N ASP A 489 -5.22 7.20 15.22
CA ASP A 489 -5.50 7.19 16.64
C ASP A 489 -4.35 6.47 17.36
N LEU A 490 -3.49 7.26 18.03
CA LEU A 490 -2.40 6.76 18.86
C LEU A 490 -2.92 6.36 20.23
N THR A 491 -2.66 5.12 20.61
CA THR A 491 -3.03 4.56 21.91
C THR A 491 -1.77 4.21 22.70
N TYR A 492 -1.66 4.76 23.92
CA TYR A 492 -0.60 4.49 24.89
C TYR A 492 -1.17 3.63 26.02
N GLU A 493 -0.57 2.47 26.24
CA GLU A 493 -1.06 1.49 27.21
C GLU A 493 0.12 0.80 27.90
N GLY A 494 0.14 0.83 29.24
CA GLY A 494 1.21 0.26 30.04
C GLY A 494 0.81 0.04 31.51
N PRO A 495 1.49 -0.85 32.25
CA PRO A 495 1.13 -1.24 33.61
C PRO A 495 1.11 -0.05 34.60
N GLY A 496 0.08 0.04 35.43
CA GLY A 496 -0.06 1.10 36.45
C GLY A 496 -0.44 2.49 35.92
N GLY A 497 -0.61 2.63 34.60
CA GLY A 497 -1.04 3.86 33.95
C GLY A 497 -2.42 3.72 33.31
N VAL A 498 -3.27 4.74 33.46
CA VAL A 498 -4.53 4.83 32.72
C VAL A 498 -4.22 4.99 31.23
N LYS A 499 -4.90 4.21 30.38
CA LYS A 499 -4.81 4.29 28.92
C LYS A 499 -5.08 5.71 28.43
N VAL A 500 -4.18 6.22 27.59
CA VAL A 500 -4.31 7.55 26.97
C VAL A 500 -4.38 7.38 25.46
N GLN A 501 -5.28 8.13 24.83
CA GLN A 501 -5.38 8.20 23.38
C GLN A 501 -5.10 9.62 22.89
N ARG A 502 -4.47 9.72 21.72
CA ARG A 502 -4.22 10.98 21.01
C ARG A 502 -4.45 10.77 19.53
N ASN A 503 -5.07 11.75 18.89
CA ASN A 503 -5.17 11.77 17.45
C ASN A 503 -3.89 12.38 16.88
N LEU A 504 -3.40 11.80 15.80
CA LEU A 504 -2.25 12.25 15.04
C LEU A 504 -2.64 12.37 13.58
N ASP A 505 -2.63 13.59 13.07
CA ASP A 505 -2.81 13.86 11.64
C ASP A 505 -1.43 13.99 10.98
N LEU A 506 -1.13 13.05 10.08
CA LEU A 506 0.06 13.04 9.23
C LEU A 506 -0.34 13.53 7.84
N SER A 507 -0.56 14.83 7.73
CA SER A 507 -0.90 15.48 6.46
C SER A 507 0.25 15.41 5.47
N LEU A 508 -0.07 15.18 4.20
CA LEU A 508 0.87 15.28 3.07
C LEU A 508 1.52 16.67 2.95
N THR A 509 0.91 17.72 3.51
CA THR A 509 1.44 19.09 3.49
C THR A 509 2.37 19.41 4.66
N HIS A 510 2.65 18.45 5.55
CA HIS A 510 3.48 18.72 6.71
C HIS A 510 4.94 19.07 6.31
N PRO A 511 5.60 20.07 6.90
CA PRO A 511 6.93 20.52 6.45
C PRO A 511 8.08 19.57 6.82
N SER A 512 7.84 18.63 7.74
CA SER A 512 8.85 17.69 8.23
C SER A 512 8.37 16.25 8.08
N ASP A 513 9.27 15.36 7.70
CA ASP A 513 9.05 13.90 7.73
C ASP A 513 9.25 13.32 9.13
N SER A 514 9.75 14.12 10.07
CA SER A 514 9.93 13.72 11.47
C SER A 514 9.03 14.52 12.40
N PHE A 515 8.31 13.81 13.26
CA PHE A 515 7.46 14.37 14.30
C PHE A 515 8.01 14.03 15.67
N LEU A 516 8.14 15.04 16.54
CA LEU A 516 8.38 14.81 17.96
C LEU A 516 7.07 15.09 18.71
N LEU A 517 6.46 14.04 19.24
CA LEU A 517 5.26 14.17 20.04
C LEU A 517 5.62 14.69 21.43
N PRO A 518 4.81 15.60 22.00
CA PRO A 518 4.96 16.02 23.38
C PRO A 518 4.92 14.80 24.30
N GLY A 519 5.81 14.80 25.31
CA GLY A 519 5.86 13.76 26.33
C GLY A 519 4.46 13.39 26.82
N THR A 520 4.16 12.10 26.85
CA THR A 520 2.88 11.59 27.31
C THR A 520 3.07 11.02 28.71
N ILE A 521 2.34 11.56 29.68
CA ILE A 521 2.34 11.04 31.06
C ILE A 521 1.03 10.29 31.24
N LEU A 522 1.12 8.99 31.53
CA LEU A 522 -0.03 8.19 31.92
C LEU A 522 -0.37 8.50 33.39
N PRO A 523 -1.59 8.94 33.71
CA PRO A 523 -2.01 9.09 35.10
C PRO A 523 -1.89 7.75 35.82
N LYS A 524 -1.42 7.75 37.08
CA LYS A 524 -1.39 6.53 37.87
C LYS A 524 -2.82 6.01 38.07
N SER A 525 -2.99 4.71 37.91
CA SER A 525 -4.26 4.02 38.19
C SER A 525 -4.26 3.34 39.56
N ASP A 526 -3.14 3.39 40.27
CA ASP A 526 -2.90 2.65 41.51
C ASP A 526 -2.66 3.60 42.70
N PHE A 527 -3.37 3.34 43.81
CA PHE A 527 -3.49 4.27 44.94
C PHE A 527 -3.42 3.57 46.31
N VAL A 528 -3.32 2.24 46.38
CA VAL A 528 -3.31 1.48 47.65
C VAL A 528 -2.40 0.27 47.51
N ALA A 529 -1.50 0.08 48.49
CA ALA A 529 -0.66 -1.11 48.53
C ALA A 529 -1.46 -2.31 49.05
N ASP A 530 -1.51 -3.40 48.29
CA ASP A 530 -2.26 -4.60 48.66
C ASP A 530 -1.52 -5.42 49.74
N LEU A 531 -2.19 -5.67 50.89
CA LEU A 531 -1.73 -6.58 51.95
C LEU A 531 -2.89 -7.30 52.63
N SER A 532 -2.85 -8.64 52.66
CA SER A 532 -3.77 -9.48 53.42
C SER A 532 -3.03 -10.63 54.11
N VAL A 533 -3.37 -10.92 55.37
CA VAL A 533 -2.78 -12.02 56.16
C VAL A 533 -3.90 -12.98 56.56
N GLU A 534 -3.88 -14.21 56.06
CA GLU A 534 -4.96 -15.20 56.24
C GLU A 534 -4.60 -16.22 57.33
N SER A 535 -4.86 -15.90 58.60
CA SER A 535 -4.70 -16.84 59.72
C SER A 535 -5.77 -16.67 60.80
N GLU A 536 -6.08 -17.72 61.56
CA GLU A 536 -6.87 -17.59 62.78
C GLU A 536 -6.10 -16.67 63.76
N ASN A 537 -6.77 -15.66 64.33
CA ASN A 537 -6.11 -14.61 65.14
C ASN A 537 -5.29 -15.13 66.34
N VAL A 538 -5.44 -16.40 66.74
CA VAL A 538 -4.68 -17.04 67.81
C VAL A 538 -4.25 -18.45 67.40
N ILE A 539 -2.94 -18.70 67.26
CA ILE A 539 -2.38 -20.02 66.91
C ILE A 539 -1.73 -20.67 68.14
N SER A 540 -2.12 -21.89 68.52
CA SER A 540 -1.53 -22.65 69.65
C SER A 540 -0.70 -23.85 69.18
N VAL A 541 0.59 -23.93 69.57
CA VAL A 541 1.51 -25.01 69.14
C VAL A 541 2.24 -25.69 70.31
N THR A 542 2.45 -27.01 70.21
CA THR A 542 3.04 -27.84 71.28
C THR A 542 4.46 -28.33 71.00
N LYS A 543 4.95 -28.22 69.76
CA LYS A 543 6.34 -28.47 69.37
C LYS A 543 6.93 -27.26 68.67
N GLY A 544 8.26 -27.20 68.56
CA GLY A 544 8.99 -26.11 67.88
C GLY A 544 8.82 -26.09 66.37
N ASP A 545 7.66 -26.51 65.91
CA ASP A 545 7.33 -26.61 64.51
C ASP A 545 7.19 -25.19 63.96
N THR A 546 7.70 -25.01 62.75
CA THR A 546 7.57 -23.77 62.01
C THR A 546 6.10 -23.52 61.72
N ILE A 547 5.55 -22.45 62.29
CA ILE A 547 4.21 -21.99 61.90
C ILE A 547 4.31 -21.32 60.54
N ILE A 548 3.26 -21.51 59.74
CA ILE A 548 3.16 -20.99 58.40
C ILE A 548 2.01 -19.99 58.40
N ILE A 549 2.33 -18.72 58.16
CA ILE A 549 1.36 -17.62 58.04
C ILE A 549 1.25 -17.28 56.55
N PRO A 550 0.12 -17.55 55.89
CA PRO A 550 -0.12 -17.11 54.52
C PRO A 550 -0.23 -15.58 54.48
N VAL A 551 0.66 -14.94 53.72
CA VAL A 551 0.67 -13.49 53.49
C VAL A 551 0.51 -13.25 52.00
N LYS A 552 -0.44 -12.39 51.62
CA LYS A 552 -0.51 -11.84 50.26
C LYS A 552 -0.12 -10.37 50.34
N ALA A 553 0.82 -9.96 49.53
CA ALA A 553 1.34 -8.60 49.48
C ALA A 553 1.65 -8.23 48.02
N GLU A 554 1.58 -6.96 47.66
CA GLU A 554 1.84 -6.52 46.30
C GLU A 554 3.29 -6.80 45.83
N PRO A 555 3.54 -7.44 44.68
CA PRO A 555 4.90 -7.63 44.15
C PRO A 555 5.60 -6.32 43.80
N GLY A 556 6.92 -6.24 44.04
CA GLY A 556 7.72 -5.02 43.88
C GLY A 556 7.64 -4.06 45.07
N SER A 557 6.83 -4.39 46.09
CA SER A 557 6.72 -3.66 47.35
C SER A 557 7.73 -4.12 48.40
N MET A 558 7.90 -3.35 49.46
CA MET A 558 8.71 -3.73 50.63
C MET A 558 7.80 -4.12 51.78
N LEU A 559 7.93 -5.35 52.27
CA LEU A 559 7.30 -5.83 53.50
C LEU A 559 8.25 -5.71 54.69
N VAL A 560 7.74 -5.21 55.80
CA VAL A 560 8.41 -5.16 57.09
C VAL A 560 7.63 -6.02 58.09
N VAL A 561 8.30 -6.95 58.76
CA VAL A 561 7.71 -7.88 59.73
C VAL A 561 8.33 -7.69 61.11
N GLU A 562 7.52 -7.40 62.12
CA GLU A 562 7.96 -7.20 63.50
C GLU A 562 7.59 -8.38 64.39
N HIS A 563 8.50 -8.83 65.25
CA HIS A 563 8.31 -9.99 66.14
C HIS A 563 8.37 -9.59 67.62
N TRP A 564 7.37 -9.97 68.40
CA TRP A 564 7.19 -9.57 69.79
C TRP A 564 6.97 -10.79 70.72
N LEU A 565 7.45 -10.71 71.96
CA LEU A 565 7.17 -11.67 73.04
C LEU A 565 6.61 -10.91 74.26
N GLY A 566 5.34 -11.15 74.59
CA GLY A 566 4.59 -10.23 75.45
C GLY A 566 4.61 -8.80 74.89
N ASP A 567 5.05 -7.84 75.70
CA ASP A 567 5.15 -6.43 75.31
C ASP A 567 6.55 -6.01 74.81
N SER A 568 7.47 -6.95 74.65
CA SER A 568 8.84 -6.65 74.21
C SER A 568 9.06 -7.01 72.74
N LEU A 569 9.46 -6.04 71.92
CA LEU A 569 9.89 -6.27 70.53
C LEU A 569 11.22 -7.00 70.53
N LEU A 570 11.27 -8.13 69.84
CA LEU A 570 12.46 -8.95 69.69
C LEU A 570 13.32 -8.44 68.54
N TYR A 571 12.75 -8.33 67.34
CA TYR A 571 13.43 -7.85 66.13
C TYR A 571 12.45 -7.55 65.00
N THR A 572 12.96 -6.91 63.95
CA THR A 572 12.24 -6.59 62.72
C THR A 572 12.99 -7.15 61.51
N GLU A 573 12.24 -7.63 60.52
CA GLU A 573 12.74 -8.18 59.27
C GLU A 573 12.18 -7.35 58.10
N SER A 574 13.00 -7.05 57.10
CA SER A 574 12.57 -6.37 55.87
C SER A 574 12.76 -7.29 54.68
N ILE A 575 11.70 -7.48 53.90
CA ILE A 575 11.59 -8.48 52.84
C ILE A 575 11.10 -7.76 51.58
N PRO A 576 11.90 -7.71 50.49
CA PRO A 576 11.38 -7.29 49.20
C PRO A 576 10.40 -8.34 48.71
N ILE A 577 9.17 -7.93 48.41
CA ILE A 577 8.12 -8.84 47.96
C ILE A 577 8.28 -9.06 46.47
N THR A 578 8.75 -10.24 46.09
CA THR A 578 8.81 -10.65 44.68
C THR A 578 7.58 -11.46 44.27
N ASP A 579 6.98 -12.18 45.23
CA ASP A 579 5.80 -13.03 45.03
C ASP A 579 4.57 -12.45 45.72
N SER A 580 3.43 -12.41 45.02
CA SER A 580 2.21 -11.75 45.51
C SER A 580 1.54 -12.48 46.68
N ALA A 581 1.87 -13.75 46.86
CA ALA A 581 1.38 -14.60 47.93
C ALA A 581 2.51 -15.55 48.35
N PHE A 582 2.88 -15.49 49.62
CA PHE A 582 3.93 -16.33 50.16
C PHE A 582 3.62 -16.74 51.59
N TYR A 583 4.31 -17.79 52.02
CA TYR A 583 4.15 -18.35 53.35
C TYR A 583 5.25 -17.79 54.25
N TYR A 584 4.88 -16.87 55.13
CA TYR A 584 5.78 -16.37 56.16
C TYR A 584 5.97 -17.44 57.23
N LYS A 585 7.19 -17.91 57.37
CA LYS A 585 7.56 -19.06 58.22
C LYS A 585 8.31 -18.56 59.43
N MET A 586 7.83 -18.90 60.62
CA MET A 586 8.55 -18.57 61.84
C MET A 586 8.44 -19.69 62.87
N VAL A 587 9.35 -19.69 63.84
CA VAL A 587 9.29 -20.60 64.99
C VAL A 587 9.00 -19.76 66.24
N PRO A 588 7.82 -19.89 66.87
CA PRO A 588 7.47 -19.08 68.03
C PRO A 588 8.34 -19.45 69.24
N GLN A 589 8.75 -18.46 70.02
CA GLN A 589 9.48 -18.66 71.28
C GLN A 589 8.53 -19.21 72.35
N PRO A 590 9.00 -19.90 73.39
CA PRO A 590 8.15 -20.34 74.49
C PRO A 590 7.45 -19.15 75.18
N GLY A 591 6.11 -19.13 75.21
CA GLY A 591 5.30 -18.00 75.71
C GLY A 591 4.34 -17.43 74.66
N ASP A 592 3.83 -16.22 74.91
CA ASP A 592 2.88 -15.50 74.04
C ASP A 592 3.63 -14.57 73.07
N ASN A 593 3.58 -14.91 71.79
CA ASN A 593 4.26 -14.21 70.69
C ASN A 593 3.25 -13.38 69.88
N LYS A 594 3.69 -12.27 69.30
CA LYS A 594 2.91 -11.41 68.40
C LYS A 594 3.73 -11.01 67.18
N VAL A 595 3.11 -10.96 66.00
CA VAL A 595 3.75 -10.60 64.73
C VAL A 595 2.96 -9.52 63.98
N ILE A 596 3.63 -8.48 63.48
CA ILE A 596 3.00 -7.39 62.71
C ILE A 596 3.64 -7.31 61.33
N PHE A 597 2.82 -7.21 60.27
CA PHE A 597 3.21 -7.10 58.86
C PHE A 597 2.88 -5.70 58.32
N LYS A 598 3.80 -5.05 57.60
CA LYS A 598 3.62 -3.72 56.98
C LYS A 598 4.19 -3.66 55.56
N VAL A 599 3.38 -3.36 54.55
CA VAL A 599 3.79 -3.29 53.13
C VAL A 599 3.82 -1.85 52.62
N THR A 600 4.81 -1.50 51.80
CA THR A 600 4.91 -0.22 51.06
C THR A 600 5.22 -0.45 49.57
N ASP A 601 4.35 0.00 48.65
CA ASP A 601 4.45 -0.24 47.19
C ASP A 601 5.39 0.72 46.42
N ARG A 602 5.49 0.53 45.09
CA ARG A 602 6.34 1.35 44.18
C ARG A 602 5.82 2.78 43.94
N PHE A 603 4.64 3.11 44.45
CA PHE A 603 4.01 4.44 44.40
C PHE A 603 3.93 5.09 45.81
N SER A 604 4.62 4.52 46.81
CA SER A 604 4.66 4.95 48.23
C SER A 604 3.35 4.80 49.04
N ASN A 605 2.40 3.96 48.61
CA ASN A 605 1.22 3.65 49.44
C ASN A 605 1.59 2.60 50.51
N THR A 606 0.88 2.53 51.66
CA THR A 606 1.24 1.62 52.78
C THR A 606 0.03 0.98 53.50
N THR A 607 0.13 -0.32 53.86
CA THR A 607 -0.92 -1.12 54.53
C THR A 607 -0.34 -2.04 55.64
N THR A 608 -1.10 -2.39 56.70
CA THR A 608 -0.62 -3.21 57.87
C THR A 608 -1.59 -4.31 58.36
N ALA A 609 -1.07 -5.42 58.93
CA ALA A 609 -1.84 -6.55 59.52
C ALA A 609 -1.12 -7.25 60.72
N GLU A 610 -1.84 -7.94 61.63
CA GLU A 610 -1.31 -8.50 62.91
C GLU A 610 -1.76 -9.96 63.19
N VAL A 611 -0.91 -10.79 63.85
CA VAL A 611 -1.18 -12.20 64.26
C VAL A 611 -0.63 -12.54 65.67
N LEU A 612 -1.37 -13.29 66.51
CA LEU A 612 -0.98 -13.72 67.88
C LEU A 612 -0.77 -15.25 68.03
N ILE A 613 0.24 -15.71 68.78
CA ILE A 613 0.65 -17.15 68.87
C ILE A 613 1.11 -17.58 70.29
N THR A 614 0.71 -18.77 70.79
CA THR A 614 1.13 -19.33 72.11
C THR A 614 1.78 -20.73 72.02
N ARG A 615 2.96 -20.98 72.65
CA ARG A 615 3.72 -22.26 72.55
C ARG A 615 4.01 -23.00 73.88
N LYS A 616 3.88 -24.36 73.92
CA LYS A 616 4.23 -25.28 75.05
C LYS A 616 5.47 -26.20 74.75
N PRO A 617 6.20 -26.80 75.74
CA PRO A 617 7.49 -27.51 75.51
C PRO A 617 7.43 -29.07 75.66
N ASP A 618 8.10 -29.87 74.79
CA ASP A 618 9.40 -30.56 75.06
C ASP A 618 9.83 -31.70 74.07
N ASP A 619 11.15 -31.93 74.08
CA ASP A 619 12.03 -33.10 73.87
C ASP A 619 12.29 -33.88 72.54
N THR A 620 13.60 -33.96 72.25
CA THR A 620 14.40 -34.82 71.35
C THR A 620 14.49 -34.53 69.84
N VAL A 621 15.76 -34.44 69.40
CA VAL A 621 16.32 -33.86 68.15
C VAL A 621 17.23 -34.92 67.50
N GLN A 622 17.20 -35.11 66.17
CA GLN A 622 18.35 -34.78 65.28
C GLN A 622 18.09 -35.07 63.79
N GLN A 623 18.59 -34.14 62.97
CA GLN A 623 18.59 -34.03 61.50
C GLN A 623 19.73 -34.83 60.85
N VAL A 624 19.64 -35.14 59.54
CA VAL A 624 20.70 -34.98 58.50
C VAL A 624 20.01 -34.88 57.11
N ILE A 625 19.88 -33.69 56.50
CA ILE A 625 20.65 -33.03 55.40
C ILE A 625 20.31 -33.48 53.94
N ARG A 626 20.01 -32.45 53.11
CA ARG A 626 19.71 -32.37 51.65
C ARG A 626 20.98 -32.59 50.79
N PRO A 627 20.94 -32.80 49.44
CA PRO A 627 20.79 -31.69 48.47
C PRO A 627 20.12 -32.06 47.11
N GLU A 628 19.23 -31.20 46.58
CA GLU A 628 19.41 -30.36 45.36
C GLU A 628 19.01 -31.02 44.02
N TYR A 629 18.15 -30.35 43.24
CA TYR A 629 18.12 -30.47 41.78
C TYR A 629 17.78 -29.13 41.11
N ASN A 630 18.30 -29.03 39.89
CA ASN A 630 18.59 -27.84 39.10
C ASN A 630 17.69 -27.75 37.85
N ARG A 631 17.43 -26.49 37.45
CA ARG A 631 16.93 -25.96 36.15
C ARG A 631 15.41 -25.80 35.96
N VAL A 632 15.03 -24.54 35.72
CA VAL A 632 13.68 -24.01 35.41
C VAL A 632 13.71 -23.43 33.99
N ILE A 633 12.67 -23.66 33.18
CA ILE A 633 12.50 -23.01 31.87
C ILE A 633 12.06 -21.56 32.09
N SER A 634 12.63 -20.60 31.36
CA SER A 634 12.28 -19.18 31.55
C SER A 634 10.84 -18.88 31.13
N GLU A 635 10.15 -18.00 31.86
CA GLU A 635 8.74 -17.64 31.62
C GLU A 635 8.47 -17.14 30.19
N LYS A 636 9.45 -16.50 29.55
CA LYS A 636 9.36 -16.08 28.13
C LYS A 636 9.25 -17.25 27.16
N GLN A 637 9.92 -18.37 27.44
CA GLN A 637 9.86 -19.57 26.60
C GLN A 637 8.53 -20.31 26.79
N ILE A 638 8.00 -20.35 28.02
CA ILE A 638 6.66 -20.90 28.32
C ILE A 638 5.59 -20.06 27.63
N ALA A 639 5.69 -18.72 27.68
CA ALA A 639 4.74 -17.81 27.03
C ALA A 639 4.78 -17.92 25.49
N ALA A 640 5.97 -17.97 24.89
CA ALA A 640 6.12 -18.15 23.44
C ALA A 640 5.56 -19.51 22.98
N LEU A 641 5.86 -20.59 23.70
CA LEU A 641 5.33 -21.91 23.40
C LEU A 641 3.81 -22.00 23.59
N THR A 642 3.28 -21.36 24.64
CA THR A 642 1.82 -21.26 24.85
C THR A 642 1.15 -20.54 23.69
N GLU A 643 1.75 -19.45 23.20
CA GLU A 643 1.18 -18.67 22.10
C GLU A 643 1.23 -19.44 20.77
N MET A 644 2.30 -20.19 20.50
CA MET A 644 2.37 -21.10 19.35
C MET A 644 1.29 -22.19 19.44
N GLN A 645 1.12 -22.83 20.59
CA GLN A 645 0.04 -23.79 20.84
C GLN A 645 -1.34 -23.16 20.66
N LYS A 646 -1.58 -21.93 21.12
CA LYS A 646 -2.84 -21.21 20.87
C LYS A 646 -3.08 -20.88 19.40
N ASN A 647 -2.04 -20.56 18.66
CA ASN A 647 -2.14 -20.21 17.24
C ASN A 647 -2.42 -21.42 16.35
N ARG A 648 -2.13 -22.62 16.85
CA ARG A 648 -2.36 -23.89 16.14
C ARG A 648 -3.51 -24.73 16.72
N ALA A 649 -4.03 -24.37 17.88
CA ALA A 649 -5.15 -25.08 18.50
C ALA A 649 -6.48 -24.77 17.81
N SER A 650 -7.38 -25.75 17.79
CA SER A 650 -8.80 -25.54 17.44
C SER A 650 -9.43 -24.48 18.34
N ASP A 651 -10.51 -23.81 17.90
CA ASP A 651 -11.12 -22.72 18.67
C ASP A 651 -11.51 -23.12 20.11
N GLU A 652 -11.99 -24.36 20.30
CA GLU A 652 -12.32 -24.90 21.63
C GLU A 652 -11.07 -25.12 22.48
N LEU A 653 -10.02 -25.74 21.92
CA LEU A 653 -8.80 -26.01 22.66
C LEU A 653 -7.99 -24.73 22.91
N LYS A 654 -8.01 -23.77 21.98
CA LYS A 654 -7.43 -22.44 22.13
C LYS A 654 -8.07 -21.68 23.28
N LYS A 655 -9.38 -21.81 23.45
CA LYS A 655 -10.11 -21.26 24.59
C LYS A 655 -9.65 -21.92 25.89
N ILE A 656 -9.53 -23.25 25.94
CA ILE A 656 -9.01 -23.94 27.13
C ILE A 656 -7.58 -23.52 27.46
N ILE A 657 -6.67 -23.51 26.49
CA ILE A 657 -5.27 -23.07 26.68
C ILE A 657 -5.21 -21.62 27.15
N SER A 658 -6.17 -20.79 26.72
CA SER A 658 -6.30 -19.40 27.19
C SER A 658 -6.88 -19.28 28.60
N GLU A 659 -7.78 -20.17 28.99
CA GLU A 659 -8.39 -20.23 30.32
C GLU A 659 -7.52 -20.96 31.35
N ALA A 660 -6.62 -21.85 30.91
CA ALA A 660 -5.79 -22.70 31.77
C ALA A 660 -4.72 -21.92 32.55
N GLU A 661 -4.59 -20.60 32.35
CA GLU A 661 -3.64 -19.72 33.05
C GLU A 661 -2.21 -20.28 33.13
N ILE A 662 -1.75 -20.91 32.04
CA ILE A 662 -0.50 -21.69 31.97
C ILE A 662 0.72 -20.86 32.41
N GLN A 663 0.69 -19.54 32.22
CA GLN A 663 1.75 -18.61 32.63
C GLN A 663 1.92 -18.50 34.16
N LYS A 664 0.97 -19.00 34.97
CA LYS A 664 1.05 -19.02 36.45
C LYS A 664 1.82 -20.20 37.02
N TYR A 665 2.17 -21.18 36.19
CA TYR A 665 2.87 -22.40 36.60
C TYR A 665 4.30 -22.40 36.04
N GLN A 666 5.26 -22.80 36.88
CA GLN A 666 6.64 -23.00 36.45
C GLN A 666 6.81 -24.44 35.99
N PHE A 667 7.19 -24.61 34.72
CA PHE A 667 7.43 -25.91 34.12
C PHE A 667 8.94 -26.20 34.03
N GLY A 668 9.33 -27.42 34.37
CA GLY A 668 10.71 -27.88 34.25
C GLY A 668 11.05 -28.29 32.81
N ARG A 669 10.05 -28.75 32.05
CA ARG A 669 10.15 -29.22 30.65
C ARG A 669 8.96 -28.74 29.83
N VAL A 670 9.13 -28.71 28.50
CA VAL A 670 8.06 -28.43 27.53
C VAL A 670 6.92 -29.45 27.68
N ASP A 671 7.25 -30.72 27.93
CA ASP A 671 6.26 -31.77 28.13
C ASP A 671 5.51 -31.67 29.47
N ASP A 672 6.07 -30.99 30.49
CA ASP A 672 5.35 -30.72 31.74
C ASP A 672 4.21 -29.74 31.49
N GLN A 673 4.43 -28.75 30.61
CA GLN A 673 3.41 -27.79 30.17
C GLN A 673 2.34 -28.47 29.31
N ILE A 674 2.72 -29.33 28.36
CA ILE A 674 1.77 -30.08 27.52
C ILE A 674 0.91 -31.02 28.38
N SER A 675 1.50 -31.66 29.38
CA SER A 675 0.77 -32.52 30.33
C SER A 675 -0.25 -31.72 31.14
N TYR A 676 0.12 -30.52 31.58
CA TYR A 676 -0.82 -29.61 32.26
C TYR A 676 -1.99 -29.20 31.36
N ILE A 677 -1.75 -28.90 30.08
CA ILE A 677 -2.82 -28.57 29.12
C ILE A 677 -3.75 -29.76 28.90
N LYS A 678 -3.24 -30.99 28.84
CA LYS A 678 -4.06 -32.21 28.75
C LYS A 678 -5.00 -32.36 29.93
N GLU A 679 -4.54 -32.06 31.14
CA GLU A 679 -5.37 -32.12 32.34
C GLU A 679 -6.48 -31.07 32.32
N GLU A 680 -6.18 -29.83 31.91
CA GLU A 680 -7.19 -28.77 31.78
C GLU A 680 -8.19 -29.05 30.64
N ALA A 681 -7.71 -29.61 29.51
CA ALA A 681 -8.56 -30.08 28.42
C ALA A 681 -9.54 -31.16 28.89
N LEU A 682 -9.03 -32.17 29.62
CA LEU A 682 -9.85 -33.27 30.14
C LEU A 682 -10.90 -32.79 31.15
N LYS A 683 -10.57 -31.83 32.02
CA LYS A 683 -11.53 -31.20 32.97
C LYS A 683 -12.70 -30.53 32.26
N LYS A 684 -12.51 -30.09 31.01
CA LYS A 684 -13.53 -29.44 30.18
C LYS A 684 -14.14 -30.39 29.14
N GLY A 685 -13.81 -31.69 29.22
CA GLY A 685 -14.37 -32.73 28.36
C GLY A 685 -13.69 -32.87 26.99
N ILE A 686 -12.57 -32.19 26.75
CA ILE A 686 -11.76 -32.35 25.54
C ILE A 686 -10.76 -33.51 25.72
N SER A 687 -10.60 -34.34 24.69
CA SER A 687 -9.70 -35.49 24.75
C SER A 687 -8.22 -35.05 24.87
N PRO A 688 -7.42 -35.65 25.77
CA PRO A 688 -5.97 -35.42 25.83
C PRO A 688 -5.26 -35.67 24.49
N GLU A 689 -5.85 -36.52 23.64
CA GLU A 689 -5.34 -36.82 22.30
C GLU A 689 -5.39 -35.61 21.34
N GLU A 690 -6.30 -34.65 21.56
CA GLU A 690 -6.32 -33.40 20.78
C GLU A 690 -5.15 -32.48 21.13
N VAL A 691 -4.68 -32.52 22.38
CA VAL A 691 -3.49 -31.79 22.82
C VAL A 691 -2.22 -32.45 22.28
N ASP A 692 -2.20 -33.78 22.17
CA ASP A 692 -1.12 -34.52 21.51
C ASP A 692 -1.01 -34.20 20.03
N ARG A 693 -2.15 -34.11 19.33
CA ARG A 693 -2.19 -33.65 17.94
C ARG A 693 -1.65 -32.22 17.81
N LEU A 694 -2.04 -31.32 18.70
CA LEU A 694 -1.53 -29.95 18.74
C LEU A 694 -0.02 -29.89 18.97
N ALA A 695 0.53 -30.74 19.83
CA ALA A 695 1.96 -30.83 20.08
C ALA A 695 2.72 -31.20 18.80
N LEU A 696 2.21 -32.16 18.01
CA LEU A 696 2.77 -32.50 16.70
C LEU A 696 2.67 -31.32 15.72
N GLU A 697 1.58 -30.54 15.77
CA GLU A 697 1.40 -29.39 14.88
C GLU A 697 2.39 -28.26 15.16
N VAL A 698 2.63 -27.94 16.43
CA VAL A 698 3.65 -26.96 16.84
C VAL A 698 5.05 -27.45 16.50
N ALA A 699 5.32 -28.76 16.66
CA ALA A 699 6.61 -29.32 16.26
C ALA A 699 6.83 -29.16 14.75
N PHE A 700 5.90 -29.65 13.93
CA PHE A 700 6.01 -29.61 12.48
C PHE A 700 6.05 -28.19 11.90
N ARG A 701 5.24 -27.26 12.42
CA ARG A 701 5.07 -25.92 11.83
C ARG A 701 5.96 -24.85 12.44
N ASP A 702 6.23 -24.93 13.73
CA ASP A 702 6.93 -23.89 14.49
C ASP A 702 8.31 -24.38 14.98
N ASN A 703 8.71 -25.60 14.59
CA ASN A 703 10.04 -26.20 14.77
C ASN A 703 10.46 -26.38 16.25
N ILE A 704 9.49 -26.61 17.15
CA ILE A 704 9.74 -26.90 18.57
C ILE A 704 9.32 -28.33 18.90
N LEU A 705 10.29 -29.20 19.19
CA LEU A 705 10.03 -30.61 19.44
C LEU A 705 9.69 -30.88 20.91
N SER A 706 8.68 -31.73 21.13
CA SER A 706 8.29 -32.26 22.44
C SER A 706 8.19 -33.78 22.38
N GLN A 707 8.30 -34.46 23.53
CA GLN A 707 8.16 -35.91 23.57
C GLN A 707 6.74 -36.33 23.18
N ALA A 708 5.72 -35.56 23.60
CA ALA A 708 4.32 -35.77 23.21
C ALA A 708 4.11 -35.77 21.67
N ALA A 709 4.81 -34.89 20.95
CA ALA A 709 4.77 -34.85 19.48
C ALA A 709 5.37 -36.12 18.85
N VAL A 710 6.51 -36.60 19.37
CA VAL A 710 7.17 -37.83 18.90
C VAL A 710 6.29 -39.05 19.19
N ASP A 711 5.72 -39.12 20.39
CA ASP A 711 4.84 -40.22 20.81
C ASP A 711 3.55 -40.26 19.98
N TYR A 712 2.95 -39.09 19.68
CA TYR A 712 1.77 -39.00 18.83
C TYR A 712 2.09 -39.39 17.38
N LEU A 713 3.24 -38.99 16.86
CA LEU A 713 3.72 -39.42 15.55
C LEU A 713 3.96 -40.94 15.51
N ALA A 714 4.57 -41.52 16.54
CA ALA A 714 4.79 -42.96 16.67
C ALA A 714 3.45 -43.73 16.72
N LYS A 715 2.46 -43.23 17.47
CA LYS A 715 1.14 -43.84 17.58
C LYS A 715 0.44 -43.93 16.22
N ASN A 716 0.58 -42.90 15.39
CA ASN A 716 -0.09 -42.76 14.09
C ASN A 716 0.75 -43.19 12.88
N THR A 717 1.91 -43.79 13.11
CA THR A 717 2.76 -44.39 12.07
C THR A 717 2.99 -45.86 12.35
N ASP A 718 3.48 -46.59 11.36
CA ASP A 718 3.72 -48.04 11.46
C ASP A 718 5.11 -48.43 10.94
N GLY A 719 5.47 -49.70 11.16
CA GLY A 719 6.71 -50.28 10.64
C GLY A 719 7.98 -49.78 11.34
N GLU A 720 9.05 -49.61 10.56
CA GLU A 720 10.37 -49.21 11.06
C GLU A 720 10.34 -47.82 11.72
N LEU A 721 9.58 -46.88 11.16
CA LEU A 721 9.44 -45.53 11.71
C LEU A 721 8.80 -45.56 13.10
N LYS A 722 7.70 -46.31 13.28
CA LYS A 722 7.07 -46.48 14.59
C LYS A 722 8.05 -47.02 15.63
N LYS A 723 8.83 -48.04 15.25
CA LYS A 723 9.77 -48.69 16.17
C LYS A 723 10.86 -47.71 16.62
N ILE A 724 11.43 -46.95 15.69
CA ILE A 724 12.46 -45.96 16.01
C ILE A 724 11.87 -44.86 16.88
N LEU A 725 10.73 -44.28 16.50
CA LEU A 725 10.11 -43.19 17.26
C LEU A 725 9.70 -43.63 18.68
N SER A 726 9.25 -44.87 18.86
CA SER A 726 8.85 -45.40 20.18
C SER A 726 10.02 -45.63 21.14
N GLU A 727 11.26 -45.65 20.65
CA GLU A 727 12.48 -45.85 21.44
C GLU A 727 13.23 -44.52 21.71
N ILE A 728 12.73 -43.39 21.20
CA ILE A 728 13.36 -42.07 21.35
C ILE A 728 12.93 -41.40 22.65
N ASP A 729 13.91 -40.99 23.46
CA ASP A 729 13.75 -39.94 24.47
C ASP A 729 14.48 -38.68 23.97
N ILE A 730 13.72 -37.63 23.66
CA ILE A 730 14.28 -36.40 23.08
C ILE A 730 15.21 -35.65 24.03
N TYR A 731 15.05 -35.81 25.35
CA TYR A 731 15.84 -35.10 26.35
C TYR A 731 17.20 -35.78 26.57
N GLU A 732 17.23 -37.11 26.57
CA GLU A 732 18.50 -37.87 26.63
C GLU A 732 19.34 -37.65 25.36
N LEU A 733 18.68 -37.59 24.21
CA LEU A 733 19.32 -37.39 22.91
C LEU A 733 19.55 -35.91 22.57
N ASN A 734 19.06 -34.99 23.41
CA ASN A 734 19.17 -33.54 23.24
C ASN A 734 18.62 -33.04 21.88
N LEU A 735 17.55 -33.67 21.38
CA LEU A 735 16.80 -33.24 20.20
C LEU A 735 15.80 -32.16 20.61
N LYS A 736 15.86 -30.97 19.99
CA LYS A 736 15.08 -29.80 20.44
C LYS A 736 14.11 -29.27 19.40
N THR A 737 14.36 -29.54 18.13
CA THR A 737 13.60 -29.02 16.99
C THR A 737 13.12 -30.15 16.08
N TRP A 738 12.14 -29.86 15.23
CA TRP A 738 11.65 -30.84 14.25
C TRP A 738 12.73 -31.24 13.26
N ASN A 739 13.58 -30.27 12.87
CA ASN A 739 14.75 -30.54 12.04
C ASN A 739 15.73 -31.51 12.70
N ASP A 740 15.96 -31.40 14.02
CA ASP A 740 16.81 -32.34 14.76
C ASP A 740 16.24 -33.78 14.69
N LEU A 741 14.92 -33.93 14.77
CA LEU A 741 14.25 -35.23 14.62
C LEU A 741 14.40 -35.76 13.19
N GLN A 742 14.21 -34.92 12.17
CA GLN A 742 14.37 -35.31 10.77
C GLN A 742 15.78 -35.83 10.48
N GLU A 743 16.81 -35.11 10.93
CA GLU A 743 18.21 -35.52 10.79
C GLU A 743 18.48 -36.84 11.53
N TYR A 744 17.99 -36.98 12.76
CA TYR A 744 18.14 -38.21 13.54
C TYR A 744 17.48 -39.43 12.89
N ILE A 745 16.25 -39.30 12.38
CA ILE A 745 15.54 -40.38 11.69
C ILE A 745 16.22 -40.73 10.37
N ALA A 746 16.67 -39.74 9.60
CA ALA A 746 17.42 -39.97 8.37
C ALA A 746 18.73 -40.73 8.67
N GLU A 747 19.47 -40.38 9.73
CA GLU A 747 20.68 -41.09 10.13
C GLU A 747 20.39 -42.53 10.60
N LYS A 748 19.40 -42.73 11.47
CA LYS A 748 19.07 -44.05 12.04
C LYS A 748 18.52 -45.04 11.01
N THR A 749 17.82 -44.54 10.00
CA THR A 749 17.29 -45.35 8.90
C THR A 749 18.29 -45.50 7.74
N GLY A 750 19.48 -44.91 7.84
CA GLY A 750 20.46 -44.90 6.76
C GLY A 750 20.00 -44.16 5.51
N GLY A 751 19.08 -43.19 5.66
CA GLY A 751 18.49 -42.38 4.59
C GLY A 751 17.23 -42.96 3.96
N ASN A 752 16.71 -44.10 4.45
CA ASN A 752 15.48 -44.70 3.91
C ASN A 752 14.23 -43.82 4.14
N ILE A 753 14.22 -43.01 5.19
CA ILE A 753 13.19 -42.00 5.43
C ILE A 753 13.86 -40.62 5.36
N SER A 754 13.56 -39.87 4.29
CA SER A 754 14.10 -38.52 4.12
C SER A 754 13.34 -37.50 4.98
N PRO A 755 13.96 -36.34 5.30
CA PRO A 755 13.27 -35.23 5.97
C PRO A 755 11.94 -34.84 5.31
N GLU A 756 11.91 -34.75 3.98
CA GLU A 756 10.71 -34.38 3.22
C GLU A 756 9.64 -35.48 3.26
N ALA A 757 10.04 -36.75 3.39
CA ALA A 757 9.11 -37.84 3.57
C ALA A 757 8.45 -37.77 4.96
N LEU A 758 9.21 -37.43 6.01
CA LEU A 758 8.68 -37.25 7.35
C LEU A 758 7.71 -36.06 7.43
N ASP A 759 8.00 -34.96 6.72
CA ASP A 759 7.10 -33.80 6.61
C ASP A 759 5.77 -34.14 5.96
N LYS A 760 5.79 -34.92 4.88
CA LYS A 760 4.56 -35.36 4.22
C LYS A 760 3.71 -36.25 5.12
N ILE A 761 4.36 -37.12 5.90
CA ILE A 761 3.68 -37.97 6.89
C ILE A 761 3.03 -37.09 7.96
N ALA A 762 3.76 -36.15 8.56
CA ALA A 762 3.22 -35.24 9.58
C ALA A 762 2.08 -34.36 9.04
N ALA A 763 2.22 -33.77 7.86
CA ALA A 763 1.18 -32.97 7.21
C ALA A 763 -0.11 -33.77 6.95
N SER A 764 0.02 -35.04 6.55
CA SER A 764 -1.14 -35.92 6.32
C SER A 764 -1.90 -36.23 7.61
N ILE A 765 -1.19 -36.38 8.73
CA ILE A 765 -1.78 -36.59 10.06
C ILE A 765 -2.52 -35.31 10.52
N LEU A 766 -2.02 -34.12 10.17
CA LEU A 766 -2.46 -32.84 10.73
C LEU A 766 -3.57 -32.07 9.99
N ALA A 767 -3.92 -32.35 8.72
CA ALA A 767 -4.91 -31.55 7.97
C ALA A 767 -6.28 -31.35 8.71
N GLU A 768 -6.92 -30.17 8.61
CA GLU A 768 -8.25 -29.83 9.17
C GLU A 768 -9.41 -30.07 8.17
N PRO A 769 -10.66 -30.28 8.61
CA PRO A 769 -11.80 -30.48 7.71
C PRO A 769 -12.34 -29.18 7.08
N ASP A 770 -12.61 -29.22 5.78
CA ASP A 770 -13.20 -28.18 4.92
C ASP A 770 -14.48 -27.56 5.52
N LEU A 771 -14.58 -26.22 5.55
CA LEU A 771 -15.71 -25.48 6.12
C LEU A 771 -17.07 -25.86 5.50
N SER A 772 -17.11 -26.28 4.24
CA SER A 772 -18.36 -26.76 3.63
C SER A 772 -18.91 -28.04 4.29
N ILE A 773 -18.09 -28.79 5.03
CA ILE A 773 -18.51 -29.93 5.86
C ILE A 773 -19.38 -29.44 7.03
N SER A 774 -18.98 -28.38 7.74
CA SER A 774 -19.74 -27.88 8.90
C SER A 774 -21.08 -27.28 8.47
N TYR A 775 -21.08 -26.46 7.42
CA TYR A 775 -22.32 -25.92 6.82
C TYR A 775 -23.24 -27.04 6.32
N GLY A 776 -22.70 -28.01 5.57
CA GLY A 776 -23.46 -29.16 5.10
C GLY A 776 -24.08 -29.95 6.25
N LYS A 777 -23.28 -30.30 7.26
CA LYS A 777 -23.71 -31.06 8.44
C LYS A 777 -24.83 -30.36 9.20
N GLU A 778 -24.74 -29.06 9.43
CA GLU A 778 -25.79 -28.28 10.09
C GLU A 778 -27.13 -28.40 9.34
N LYS A 779 -27.14 -28.24 8.01
CA LYS A 779 -28.39 -28.30 7.23
C LYS A 779 -28.94 -29.73 7.10
N PHE A 780 -28.09 -30.75 6.94
CA PHE A 780 -28.53 -32.15 6.92
C PHE A 780 -29.09 -32.61 8.27
N LEU A 781 -28.48 -32.18 9.39
CA LEU A 781 -28.98 -32.49 10.73
C LEU A 781 -30.24 -31.69 11.10
N ALA A 782 -30.39 -30.46 10.61
CA ALA A 782 -31.64 -29.69 10.78
C ALA A 782 -32.86 -30.42 10.19
N LEU A 783 -32.63 -31.26 9.18
CA LEU A 783 -33.64 -32.07 8.51
C LEU A 783 -33.90 -33.43 9.20
N SER A 784 -33.22 -33.71 10.32
CA SER A 784 -33.41 -34.94 11.10
C SER A 784 -34.79 -35.09 11.73
N GLU A 785 -35.53 -33.99 11.89
CA GLU A 785 -36.90 -33.96 12.40
C GLU A 785 -37.96 -34.30 11.34
N ASP A 786 -37.59 -34.39 10.06
CA ASP A 786 -38.55 -34.74 9.01
C ASP A 786 -38.93 -36.24 9.06
N PRO A 787 -40.22 -36.59 9.14
CA PRO A 787 -40.67 -37.98 9.21
C PRO A 787 -40.27 -38.86 8.01
N GLU A 788 -40.00 -38.27 6.85
CA GLU A 788 -39.79 -38.97 5.59
C GLU A 788 -38.33 -39.40 5.39
N PHE A 789 -37.37 -38.53 5.70
CA PHE A 789 -35.94 -38.78 5.48
C PHE A 789 -35.03 -38.54 6.70
N GLY A 790 -35.55 -37.95 7.79
CA GLY A 790 -34.73 -37.50 8.91
C GLY A 790 -33.87 -38.60 9.54
N LYS A 791 -34.45 -39.79 9.75
CA LYS A 791 -33.70 -40.95 10.28
C LYS A 791 -32.58 -41.40 9.34
N VAL A 792 -32.84 -41.48 8.04
CA VAL A 792 -31.86 -41.92 7.03
C VAL A 792 -30.71 -40.93 6.95
N LEU A 793 -31.00 -39.64 6.97
CA LEU A 793 -29.98 -38.59 6.95
C LEU A 793 -29.10 -38.60 8.20
N THR A 794 -29.68 -38.73 9.39
CA THR A 794 -28.89 -38.84 10.63
C THR A 794 -27.92 -40.02 10.59
N GLN A 795 -28.37 -41.17 10.09
CA GLN A 795 -27.53 -42.35 9.98
C GLN A 795 -26.47 -42.22 8.86
N ALA A 796 -26.78 -41.58 7.74
CA ALA A 796 -25.84 -41.37 6.64
C ALA A 796 -24.73 -40.36 6.99
N VAL A 797 -25.09 -39.29 7.72
CA VAL A 797 -24.11 -38.34 8.27
C VAL A 797 -23.22 -39.05 9.28
N ALA A 798 -23.78 -39.78 10.24
CA ALA A 798 -22.98 -40.52 11.23
C ALA A 798 -21.99 -41.51 10.60
N ALA A 799 -22.42 -42.30 9.62
CA ALA A 799 -21.55 -43.23 8.88
C ALA A 799 -20.46 -42.52 8.04
N THR A 800 -20.70 -41.26 7.65
CA THR A 800 -19.72 -40.46 6.93
C THR A 800 -18.68 -39.86 7.88
N GLU A 801 -19.08 -39.45 9.10
CA GLU A 801 -18.16 -38.94 10.12
C GLU A 801 -17.13 -39.99 10.56
N GLU A 802 -17.53 -41.27 10.66
CA GLU A 802 -16.63 -42.38 10.99
C GLU A 802 -15.47 -42.56 9.98
N LYS A 803 -15.64 -42.06 8.75
CA LYS A 803 -14.61 -42.15 7.70
C LYS A 803 -13.53 -41.07 7.80
N GLY A 804 -13.69 -40.08 8.68
CA GLY A 804 -12.71 -39.01 8.89
C GLY A 804 -12.42 -38.18 7.63
N ILE A 805 -13.41 -38.00 6.76
CA ILE A 805 -13.24 -37.25 5.50
C ILE A 805 -13.06 -35.77 5.80
N LYS A 806 -12.01 -35.16 5.22
CA LYS A 806 -11.60 -33.78 5.49
C LYS A 806 -11.89 -32.80 4.35
N GLU A 807 -12.30 -33.27 3.17
CA GLU A 807 -12.65 -32.41 2.03
C GLU A 807 -14.17 -32.38 1.83
N GLY A 808 -14.74 -31.19 1.61
CA GLY A 808 -16.19 -30.98 1.61
C GLY A 808 -16.92 -31.65 0.47
N GLY A 809 -16.32 -31.64 -0.73
CA GLY A 809 -16.83 -32.38 -1.88
C GLY A 809 -16.86 -33.89 -1.61
N ALA A 810 -15.77 -34.45 -1.10
CA ALA A 810 -15.67 -35.87 -0.75
C ALA A 810 -16.63 -36.25 0.40
N TRP A 811 -16.82 -35.36 1.36
CA TRP A 811 -17.75 -35.55 2.47
C TRP A 811 -19.19 -35.56 1.96
N LEU A 812 -19.59 -34.59 1.14
CA LEU A 812 -20.94 -34.53 0.55
C LEU A 812 -21.22 -35.73 -0.35
N GLN A 813 -20.22 -36.18 -1.12
CA GLN A 813 -20.30 -37.40 -1.91
C GLN A 813 -20.49 -38.65 -1.02
N SER A 814 -19.80 -38.75 0.12
CA SER A 814 -20.00 -39.84 1.08
C SER A 814 -21.39 -39.79 1.72
N VAL A 815 -21.90 -38.61 2.09
CA VAL A 815 -23.26 -38.45 2.62
C VAL A 815 -24.30 -38.91 1.60
N TYR A 816 -24.13 -38.55 0.33
CA TYR A 816 -24.97 -39.05 -0.76
C TYR A 816 -24.93 -40.58 -0.85
N ASN A 817 -23.74 -41.17 -0.95
CA ASN A 817 -23.56 -42.62 -1.09
C ASN A 817 -24.14 -43.41 0.10
N GLU A 818 -23.92 -42.96 1.34
CA GLU A 818 -24.50 -43.60 2.52
C GLU A 818 -26.02 -43.37 2.59
N SER A 819 -26.55 -42.24 2.12
CA SER A 819 -28.00 -41.99 2.07
C SER A 819 -28.70 -42.95 1.11
N ILE A 820 -28.14 -43.14 -0.09
CA ILE A 820 -28.67 -44.10 -1.07
C ILE A 820 -28.61 -45.53 -0.52
N LYS A 821 -27.49 -45.91 0.09
CA LYS A 821 -27.30 -47.23 0.72
C LYS A 821 -28.30 -47.50 1.84
N GLN A 822 -28.77 -46.46 2.52
CA GLN A 822 -29.77 -46.54 3.59
C GLN A 822 -31.22 -46.38 3.10
N GLY A 823 -31.42 -46.36 1.78
CA GLY A 823 -32.74 -46.49 1.15
C GLY A 823 -33.35 -45.19 0.63
N LEU A 824 -32.61 -44.08 0.65
CA LEU A 824 -33.05 -42.83 0.03
C LEU A 824 -32.91 -42.91 -1.50
N SER A 825 -33.87 -42.36 -2.26
CA SER A 825 -33.76 -42.27 -3.72
C SER A 825 -32.99 -41.02 -4.17
N ASP A 826 -32.43 -41.06 -5.39
CA ASP A 826 -31.78 -39.88 -6.00
C ASP A 826 -32.70 -38.66 -6.06
N ARG A 827 -34.02 -38.89 -6.19
CA ARG A 827 -35.00 -37.81 -6.23
C ARG A 827 -35.21 -37.17 -4.86
N GLU A 828 -35.31 -37.98 -3.81
CA GLU A 828 -35.43 -37.48 -2.44
C GLU A 828 -34.16 -36.72 -2.03
N PHE A 829 -32.97 -37.23 -2.40
CA PHE A 829 -31.72 -36.54 -2.14
C PHE A 829 -31.59 -35.24 -2.95
N ALA A 830 -31.99 -35.24 -4.23
CA ALA A 830 -32.00 -34.02 -5.05
C ALA A 830 -32.91 -32.93 -4.46
N LYS A 831 -34.06 -33.34 -3.89
CA LYS A 831 -34.97 -32.43 -3.19
C LYS A 831 -34.32 -31.82 -1.94
N ILE A 832 -33.63 -32.63 -1.15
CA ILE A 832 -32.89 -32.15 0.04
C ILE A 832 -31.78 -31.18 -0.39
N LEU A 833 -30.97 -31.55 -1.38
CA LEU A 833 -29.92 -30.68 -1.91
C LEU A 833 -30.49 -29.36 -2.43
N ALA A 834 -31.60 -29.37 -3.16
CA ALA A 834 -32.24 -28.16 -3.66
C ALA A 834 -32.69 -27.22 -2.53
N ALA A 835 -33.22 -27.79 -1.43
CA ALA A 835 -33.66 -27.02 -0.27
C ALA A 835 -32.50 -26.36 0.49
N ILE A 836 -31.32 -26.98 0.52
CA ILE A 836 -30.14 -26.45 1.22
C ILE A 836 -29.22 -25.60 0.34
N SER A 837 -29.44 -25.59 -0.98
CA SER A 837 -28.59 -24.87 -1.94
C SER A 837 -29.32 -23.78 -2.75
N SER A 838 -30.64 -23.65 -2.64
CA SER A 838 -31.41 -22.61 -3.36
C SER A 838 -32.48 -21.94 -2.50
N MET A 839 -32.69 -20.63 -2.68
CA MET A 839 -33.77 -19.91 -2.00
C MET A 839 -35.15 -20.28 -2.59
N PRO A 840 -36.25 -20.21 -1.80
CA PRO A 840 -37.59 -20.43 -2.31
C PRO A 840 -37.92 -19.51 -3.49
N GLY A 841 -38.36 -20.09 -4.61
CA GLY A 841 -38.71 -19.35 -5.83
C GLY A 841 -37.58 -19.18 -6.85
N THR A 842 -36.37 -19.67 -6.57
CA THR A 842 -35.28 -19.72 -7.57
C THR A 842 -35.65 -20.64 -8.73
N ASP A 843 -35.55 -20.13 -9.97
CA ASP A 843 -35.75 -20.93 -11.18
C ASP A 843 -34.50 -21.73 -11.56
N ALA A 844 -34.66 -22.73 -12.44
CA ALA A 844 -33.56 -23.61 -12.84
C ALA A 844 -32.40 -22.90 -13.56
N GLU A 845 -32.66 -21.80 -14.28
CA GLU A 845 -31.61 -21.08 -15.00
C GLU A 845 -30.76 -20.25 -14.03
N GLN A 846 -31.38 -19.61 -13.05
CA GLN A 846 -30.67 -18.92 -11.98
C GLN A 846 -29.85 -19.91 -11.14
N PHE A 847 -30.41 -21.07 -10.80
CA PHE A 847 -29.66 -22.09 -10.06
C PHE A 847 -28.48 -22.66 -10.86
N ARG A 848 -28.64 -22.88 -12.17
CA ARG A 848 -27.53 -23.29 -13.06
C ARG A 848 -26.39 -22.28 -13.04
N LYS A 849 -26.69 -20.99 -13.08
CA LYS A 849 -25.69 -19.91 -13.01
C LYS A 849 -24.99 -19.85 -11.67
N ASP A 850 -25.75 -19.96 -10.58
CA ASP A 850 -25.19 -19.98 -9.22
C ASP A 850 -24.25 -21.18 -9.03
N LEU A 851 -24.62 -22.36 -9.52
CA LEU A 851 -23.77 -23.55 -9.48
C LEU A 851 -22.51 -23.41 -10.35
N ALA A 852 -22.62 -22.76 -11.52
CA ALA A 852 -21.49 -22.55 -12.41
C ALA A 852 -20.38 -21.67 -11.79
N VAL A 853 -20.71 -20.74 -10.88
CA VAL A 853 -19.70 -19.93 -10.16
C VAL A 853 -18.75 -20.79 -9.33
N HIS A 854 -19.21 -21.96 -8.88
CA HIS A 854 -18.46 -22.88 -8.02
C HIS A 854 -17.95 -24.12 -8.76
N ALA A 855 -18.13 -24.19 -10.08
CA ALA A 855 -17.74 -25.35 -10.89
C ALA A 855 -16.36 -25.17 -11.53
N GLU A 856 -15.60 -26.26 -11.59
CA GLU A 856 -14.31 -26.35 -12.27
C GLU A 856 -14.44 -27.15 -13.58
N GLU A 857 -13.46 -27.02 -14.49
CA GLU A 857 -13.43 -27.80 -15.73
C GLU A 857 -13.21 -29.30 -15.45
N PRO A 858 -13.88 -30.24 -16.15
CA PRO A 858 -14.77 -30.04 -17.30
C PRO A 858 -16.25 -29.78 -16.95
N PHE A 859 -16.61 -29.82 -15.66
CA PHE A 859 -18.00 -29.69 -15.21
C PHE A 859 -18.59 -28.31 -15.54
N LEU A 860 -17.78 -27.25 -15.42
CA LEU A 860 -18.15 -25.89 -15.79
C LEU A 860 -18.57 -25.78 -17.27
N SER A 861 -17.73 -26.27 -18.18
CA SER A 861 -18.05 -26.29 -19.62
C SER A 861 -19.31 -27.08 -19.92
N TRP A 862 -19.52 -28.22 -19.25
CA TRP A 862 -20.74 -28.99 -19.40
C TRP A 862 -21.98 -28.21 -18.93
N LEU A 863 -21.94 -27.61 -17.74
CA LEU A 863 -23.02 -26.78 -17.18
C LEU A 863 -23.37 -25.62 -18.11
N ASN A 864 -22.38 -25.00 -18.75
CA ASN A 864 -22.56 -23.90 -19.70
C ASN A 864 -23.14 -24.36 -21.05
N SER A 865 -22.94 -25.62 -21.42
CA SER A 865 -23.50 -26.22 -22.65
C SER A 865 -24.91 -26.78 -22.49
N LEU A 866 -25.42 -26.92 -21.26
CA LEU A 866 -26.68 -27.57 -20.95
C LEU A 866 -27.89 -26.71 -21.35
N ASP A 867 -28.70 -27.22 -22.28
CA ASP A 867 -30.00 -26.62 -22.63
C ASP A 867 -31.12 -27.16 -21.74
N LEU A 868 -31.47 -26.39 -20.70
CA LEU A 868 -32.49 -26.77 -19.71
C LEU A 868 -33.87 -27.04 -20.34
N LYS A 869 -34.25 -26.31 -21.39
CA LYS A 869 -35.56 -26.47 -22.03
C LYS A 869 -35.63 -27.78 -22.79
N LYS A 870 -34.56 -28.13 -23.50
CA LYS A 870 -34.46 -29.38 -24.26
C LYS A 870 -34.53 -30.60 -23.36
N GLU A 871 -33.87 -30.55 -22.20
CA GLU A 871 -33.84 -31.64 -21.23
C GLU A 871 -35.05 -31.65 -20.28
N GLY A 872 -35.96 -30.68 -20.40
CA GLY A 872 -37.21 -30.61 -19.62
C GLY A 872 -37.00 -30.20 -18.16
N ILE A 873 -35.89 -29.56 -17.83
CA ILE A 873 -35.48 -29.15 -16.49
C ILE A 873 -36.15 -27.81 -16.14
N LYS A 874 -36.95 -27.77 -15.06
CA LYS A 874 -37.75 -26.57 -14.70
C LYS A 874 -37.43 -26.02 -13.32
N THR A 875 -36.95 -26.85 -12.39
CA THR A 875 -36.63 -26.45 -11.01
C THR A 875 -35.17 -26.77 -10.65
N PRO A 876 -34.64 -26.18 -9.56
CA PRO A 876 -33.36 -26.60 -8.98
C PRO A 876 -33.31 -28.10 -8.66
N GLU A 877 -34.40 -28.68 -8.14
CA GLU A 877 -34.52 -30.14 -7.91
C GLU A 877 -34.34 -30.92 -9.23
N ASP A 878 -35.01 -30.50 -10.30
CA ASP A 878 -34.93 -31.16 -11.61
C ASP A 878 -33.47 -31.15 -12.14
N LEU A 879 -32.76 -30.03 -11.95
CA LEU A 879 -31.37 -29.89 -12.40
C LEU A 879 -30.42 -30.77 -11.58
N ILE A 880 -30.53 -30.77 -10.26
CA ILE A 880 -29.72 -31.64 -9.38
C ILE A 880 -30.00 -33.11 -9.69
N LEU A 881 -31.27 -33.49 -9.85
CA LEU A 881 -31.65 -34.85 -10.21
C LEU A 881 -31.07 -35.26 -11.57
N PHE A 882 -31.08 -34.35 -12.54
CA PHE A 882 -30.48 -34.59 -13.85
C PHE A 882 -28.96 -34.78 -13.76
N ILE A 883 -28.28 -33.98 -12.93
CA ILE A 883 -26.84 -34.11 -12.66
C ILE A 883 -26.53 -35.45 -11.99
N LEU A 884 -27.22 -35.81 -10.91
CA LEU A 884 -26.98 -37.06 -10.18
C LEU A 884 -27.20 -38.29 -11.06
N LYS A 885 -28.20 -38.27 -11.95
CA LYS A 885 -28.47 -39.39 -12.89
C LYS A 885 -27.47 -39.52 -14.03
N ASN A 886 -26.76 -38.44 -14.37
CA ASN A 886 -25.84 -38.40 -15.50
C ASN A 886 -24.38 -38.19 -15.07
N LYS A 887 -24.08 -38.23 -13.77
CA LYS A 887 -22.77 -37.93 -13.19
C LYS A 887 -21.59 -38.65 -13.89
N ASP A 888 -21.77 -39.91 -14.27
CA ASP A 888 -20.77 -40.71 -15.01
C ASP A 888 -20.41 -40.15 -16.40
N LYS A 889 -21.26 -39.29 -16.98
CA LYS A 889 -21.13 -38.73 -18.33
C LYS A 889 -20.75 -37.26 -18.35
N ILE A 890 -20.79 -36.60 -17.19
CA ILE A 890 -20.63 -35.15 -17.04
C ILE A 890 -19.17 -34.78 -16.75
N GLY A 891 -18.49 -35.58 -15.93
CA GLY A 891 -17.12 -35.36 -15.49
C GLY A 891 -16.80 -36.15 -14.22
N PRO A 892 -15.61 -35.98 -13.62
CA PRO A 892 -15.29 -36.59 -12.33
C PRO A 892 -16.33 -36.22 -11.27
N GLU A 893 -16.91 -37.21 -10.60
CA GLU A 893 -17.95 -36.98 -9.57
C GLU A 893 -17.46 -36.03 -8.46
N GLU A 894 -16.17 -36.11 -8.12
CA GLU A 894 -15.52 -35.25 -7.13
C GLU A 894 -15.73 -33.75 -7.44
N LEU A 895 -15.60 -33.34 -8.70
CA LEU A 895 -15.77 -31.93 -9.11
C LEU A 895 -17.24 -31.49 -9.01
N ILE A 896 -18.18 -32.42 -9.23
CA ILE A 896 -19.62 -32.14 -9.10
C ILE A 896 -19.98 -31.92 -7.63
N PHE A 897 -19.56 -32.82 -6.75
CA PHE A 897 -19.86 -32.71 -5.32
C PHE A 897 -19.09 -31.58 -4.65
N LYS A 898 -17.87 -31.26 -5.12
CA LYS A 898 -17.12 -30.06 -4.69
C LYS A 898 -17.87 -28.77 -5.03
N ALA A 899 -18.37 -28.64 -6.25
CA ALA A 899 -19.16 -27.47 -6.66
C ALA A 899 -20.46 -27.33 -5.85
N LEU A 900 -21.15 -28.44 -5.57
CA LEU A 900 -22.35 -28.45 -4.74
C LEU A 900 -22.06 -28.10 -3.28
N ALA A 901 -21.00 -28.66 -2.68
CA ALA A 901 -20.59 -28.35 -1.32
C ALA A 901 -20.22 -26.86 -1.15
N ASN A 902 -19.49 -26.31 -2.12
CA ASN A 902 -19.13 -24.90 -2.15
C ASN A 902 -20.35 -23.99 -2.30
N LEU A 903 -21.32 -24.36 -3.16
CA LEU A 903 -22.55 -23.59 -3.32
C LEU A 903 -23.39 -23.59 -2.02
N ILE A 904 -23.50 -24.73 -1.33
CA ILE A 904 -24.21 -24.83 -0.04
C ILE A 904 -23.58 -23.89 0.99
N ALA A 905 -22.25 -23.91 1.10
CA ALA A 905 -21.53 -23.03 2.00
C ALA A 905 -21.69 -21.55 1.62
N ALA A 906 -21.61 -21.22 0.33
CA ALA A 906 -21.72 -19.83 -0.15
C ALA A 906 -23.11 -19.23 0.00
N LYS A 907 -24.17 -20.04 -0.07
CA LYS A 907 -25.56 -19.58 0.09
C LYS A 907 -25.98 -19.43 1.56
N ASP A 908 -25.38 -20.22 2.45
CA ASP A 908 -25.67 -20.28 3.89
C ASP A 908 -27.15 -20.04 4.24
N ILE A 909 -28.01 -20.88 3.69
CA ILE A 909 -29.46 -20.72 3.83
C ILE A 909 -29.83 -20.97 5.31
N PRO A 910 -30.56 -20.05 5.98
CA PRO A 910 -30.98 -20.24 7.35
C PRO A 910 -31.80 -21.53 7.53
N VAL A 911 -31.58 -22.25 8.63
CA VAL A 911 -32.24 -23.54 8.92
C VAL A 911 -33.76 -23.47 8.84
N GLU A 912 -34.37 -22.37 9.30
CA GLU A 912 -35.82 -22.17 9.23
C GLU A 912 -36.33 -22.05 7.77
N THR A 913 -35.51 -21.47 6.88
CA THR A 913 -35.81 -21.40 5.45
C THR A 913 -35.67 -22.77 4.79
N VAL A 914 -34.69 -23.57 5.20
CA VAL A 914 -34.53 -24.97 4.74
C VAL A 914 -35.73 -25.83 5.16
N LYS A 915 -36.13 -25.75 6.44
CA LYS A 915 -37.29 -26.50 6.97
C LYS A 915 -38.60 -26.09 6.28
N SER A 916 -38.81 -24.79 6.07
CA SER A 916 -40.02 -24.28 5.40
C SER A 916 -40.05 -24.61 3.90
N GLY A 917 -38.92 -24.61 3.19
CA GLY A 917 -38.85 -24.99 1.77
C GLY A 917 -39.35 -26.41 1.52
N ILE A 918 -39.05 -27.35 2.43
CA ILE A 918 -39.56 -28.73 2.37
C ILE A 918 -41.05 -28.79 2.79
N ALA A 919 -41.46 -28.00 3.78
CA ALA A 919 -42.84 -27.97 4.27
C ALA A 919 -43.85 -27.34 3.29
N ILE A 920 -43.46 -26.32 2.53
CA ILE A 920 -44.31 -25.62 1.55
C ILE A 920 -44.79 -26.56 0.43
N GLU A 921 -43.99 -27.55 0.04
CA GLU A 921 -44.43 -28.57 -0.92
C GLU A 921 -45.41 -29.60 -0.33
N LYS A 922 -45.40 -29.84 1.00
CA LYS A 922 -46.37 -30.73 1.66
C LYS A 922 -47.79 -30.13 1.61
N GLU A 923 -47.93 -28.80 1.66
CA GLU A 923 -49.22 -28.10 1.49
C GLU A 923 -49.70 -28.05 0.03
N GLY A 924 -48.79 -28.23 -0.93
CA GLY A 924 -49.06 -28.29 -2.38
C GLY A 924 -49.96 -29.44 -2.85
N LYS A 925 -50.59 -30.22 -1.95
CA LYS A 925 -51.62 -31.23 -2.29
C LYS A 925 -53.05 -30.77 -1.98
N TRP A 926 -53.26 -29.58 -1.42
CA TRP A 926 -54.62 -29.09 -1.13
C TRP A 926 -55.42 -28.74 -2.39
N TRP A 927 -54.77 -28.33 -3.49
CA TRP A 927 -55.48 -28.12 -4.77
C TRP A 927 -56.03 -29.42 -5.36
N ILE A 928 -55.49 -30.59 -5.02
CA ILE A 928 -56.05 -31.91 -5.38
C ILE A 928 -57.34 -32.16 -4.59
N LEU A 929 -57.39 -31.75 -3.33
CA LEU A 929 -58.62 -31.72 -2.51
C LEU A 929 -59.66 -30.73 -3.07
N TRP A 930 -59.24 -29.54 -3.54
CA TRP A 930 -60.12 -28.57 -4.20
C TRP A 930 -60.57 -29.02 -5.61
N LEU A 931 -59.76 -29.77 -6.35
CA LEU A 931 -60.15 -30.40 -7.63
C LEU A 931 -61.09 -31.58 -7.43
N LEU A 932 -60.89 -32.39 -6.38
CA LEU A 932 -61.79 -33.50 -6.02
C LEU A 932 -63.13 -32.98 -5.44
N LEU A 933 -63.09 -31.91 -4.63
CA LEU A 933 -64.30 -31.21 -4.15
C LEU A 933 -65.01 -30.47 -5.29
N GLY A 934 -64.27 -29.85 -6.21
CA GLY A 934 -64.80 -29.21 -7.41
C GLY A 934 -65.44 -30.21 -8.38
N ALA A 935 -64.79 -31.34 -8.64
CA ALA A 935 -65.35 -32.43 -9.43
C ALA A 935 -66.58 -33.06 -8.76
N GLY A 936 -66.56 -33.23 -7.42
CA GLY A 936 -67.69 -33.71 -6.63
C GLY A 936 -68.90 -32.75 -6.65
N LEU A 937 -68.66 -31.43 -6.59
CA LEU A 937 -69.70 -30.41 -6.70
C LEU A 937 -70.30 -30.35 -8.11
N ILE A 938 -69.48 -30.51 -9.15
CA ILE A 938 -69.96 -30.60 -10.54
C ILE A 938 -70.79 -31.87 -10.74
N PHE A 939 -70.36 -33.01 -10.20
CA PHE A 939 -71.11 -34.26 -10.26
C PHE A 939 -72.42 -34.19 -9.46
N TRP A 940 -72.41 -33.55 -8.29
CA TRP A 940 -73.61 -33.27 -7.50
C TRP A 940 -74.56 -32.30 -8.21
N PHE A 941 -74.05 -31.28 -8.89
CA PHE A 941 -74.86 -30.33 -9.66
C PHE A 941 -75.48 -30.98 -10.91
N ILE A 942 -74.76 -31.88 -11.58
CA ILE A 942 -75.25 -32.69 -12.70
C ILE A 942 -76.29 -33.72 -12.21
N TRP A 943 -76.06 -34.38 -11.07
CA TRP A 943 -76.99 -35.31 -10.44
C TRP A 943 -78.25 -34.62 -9.90
N TYR A 944 -78.11 -33.45 -9.26
CA TYR A 944 -79.21 -32.61 -8.78
C TYR A 944 -80.04 -32.04 -9.93
N ARG A 945 -79.42 -31.62 -11.05
CA ARG A 945 -80.14 -31.24 -12.28
C ARG A 945 -80.85 -32.42 -12.94
N ARG A 946 -80.29 -33.64 -12.92
CA ARG A 946 -80.97 -34.85 -13.40
C ARG A 946 -82.18 -35.21 -12.53
N ARG A 947 -82.06 -35.16 -11.19
CA ARG A 947 -83.19 -35.40 -10.27
C ARG A 947 -84.29 -34.34 -10.34
N LYS A 948 -83.98 -33.09 -10.71
CA LYS A 948 -85.00 -32.05 -10.91
C LYS A 948 -85.71 -32.15 -12.27
N LYS A 949 -85.15 -32.89 -13.24
CA LYS A 949 -85.80 -33.19 -14.52
C LYS A 949 -86.81 -34.35 -14.44
N ASP A 950 -86.67 -35.26 -13.48
CA ASP A 950 -87.57 -36.41 -13.29
C ASP A 950 -88.80 -36.14 -12.38
N LYS A 951 -89.09 -34.88 -12.04
CA LYS A 951 -90.27 -34.53 -11.22
C LYS A 951 -91.17 -33.43 -11.80
N LYS A 952 -91.18 -33.26 -13.12
CA LYS A 952 -92.26 -32.52 -13.81
C LYS A 952 -92.63 -33.18 -15.14
N GLN A 953 -93.46 -34.21 -15.06
CA GLN A 953 -94.49 -34.50 -16.05
C GLN A 953 -95.78 -34.87 -15.30
N PRO A 954 -96.87 -34.12 -15.47
CA PRO A 954 -98.21 -34.67 -15.40
C PRO A 954 -98.77 -34.88 -16.82
N ALA A 955 -99.35 -36.06 -17.02
CA ALA A 955 -100.49 -36.44 -17.87
C ALA A 955 -100.57 -35.91 -19.32
N GLU A 956 -100.38 -36.82 -20.28
CA GLU A 956 -101.46 -37.43 -21.10
C GLU A 956 -100.94 -38.69 -21.81
#